data_AF-A0A3Q3ICX1-F1
#
_entry.id   AF-A0A3Q3ICX1-F1
#
_cell.length_a   1.000
_cell.length_b   1.000
_cell.length_c   1.000
_cell.angle_alpha   90.00
_cell.angle_beta   90.00
_cell.angle_gamma   90.00
#
_symmetry.space_group_name_H-M   'P 1'
#
loop_
_entity.id
_entity.type
_entity.pdbx_description
1 polymer ?
#
loop_
_entity_poly.entity_id
_entity_poly.type
_entity_poly.pdbx_seq_one_letter_code
_entity_poly.pdbx_strand_id
1 'polypeptide(L)'
;MDLPCVQWQDHVTQKWAGLDLELKERFTSLLDIDDVFKCALTLTTQDDLDVLQSVSAGYLVQKDTEQAVKCRERGNSSFKTKDYTAAALHYSQGVCFAPQSSEQLSLCYANRSAALYHLQHYQSWIFGYPSHLLHKLEERRIQCCNHLSASQKGKEDHNPALKNHKGQEKVKAPSDGPFTFGIGPKAAVGFSPEKGRHLVAAERLAAGEVILNDRPYSCVLIPGMEDLKGKGAELDTERGVFGTEHRRCHRCLAETLHPVPCDGCSYSRYCSTGCQREAWEEHHHWECPLGADLIVLGVMSHLALRVTLKAGLKNIQMARKPISNQHRKSKPGHFNRESSDSSSCQINQSDPSTSYYGDSYSSVFHLLHHLNHHSPGLRFLCAVTIATLYLKLRKIGPPPASWALSRLTGVNSQSTEEEGSWGSELWLLGSAVLRHFLQLRCNAQAILTLQDTEKEKGAANSPVQSSREICIATAIFPTLSLLNHSCYPNTSLVFNTGTGTHLSGSYWAPDVTESRAERRSTARRVTITVRASKNITVGQEIVHCYGPHSSRMASQERQRLLQEQYYFLCQCEACTLAQEEAEGTEGQLQHTEDRGTGFLCSQSSCGHRMSSSEVSHRLQEVRVKLEKAVDLMETEGLSNALRLLKRVYSQSGLILAETHPLQGELADAIARAYATRGDWNNAASHLERSVIAIGSQYGEDSIELGQQLFKLAQLHFNGGARGPALSVIPKVRRLLCLHRGPCCHELQELQAMENCLKKITI
;
A
#
# COMPACT_ATOMS: atom_id res chain seq x y z
N MET A 1 -9.07 0.10 12.06
CA MET A 1 -8.01 -0.89 12.32
C MET A 1 -6.67 -0.26 12.63
N ASP A 2 -6.43 1.01 12.26
CA ASP A 2 -5.15 1.67 12.53
C ASP A 2 -4.91 1.88 14.03
N LEU A 3 -5.93 2.38 14.73
CA LEU A 3 -5.97 2.49 16.19
C LEU A 3 -6.49 1.20 16.85
N PRO A 4 -6.29 1.03 18.18
CA PRO A 4 -6.81 -0.09 18.94
C PRO A 4 -8.32 -0.31 18.75
N CYS A 5 -8.82 -1.51 19.06
CA CYS A 5 -10.26 -1.78 19.00
C CYS A 5 -11.04 -0.88 19.97
N VAL A 6 -12.34 -0.70 19.70
CA VAL A 6 -13.21 0.20 20.47
C VAL A 6 -13.22 -0.14 21.97
N GLN A 7 -13.26 -1.44 22.32
CA GLN A 7 -13.24 -1.88 23.73
C GLN A 7 -11.99 -1.39 24.48
N TRP A 8 -10.83 -1.41 23.83
CA TRP A 8 -9.59 -0.88 24.42
C TRP A 8 -9.59 0.64 24.49
N GLN A 9 -10.10 1.31 23.46
CA GLN A 9 -10.22 2.77 23.46
C GLN A 9 -11.16 3.26 24.59
N ASP A 10 -12.28 2.57 24.79
CA ASP A 10 -13.25 2.88 25.84
C ASP A 10 -12.62 2.70 27.24
N HIS A 11 -11.89 1.59 27.45
CA HIS A 11 -11.15 1.34 28.69
C HIS A 11 -10.18 2.48 29.01
N VAL A 12 -9.34 2.86 28.05
CA VAL A 12 -8.36 3.93 28.26
C VAL A 12 -9.03 5.30 28.39
N THR A 13 -10.17 5.52 27.74
CA THR A 13 -10.97 6.75 27.88
C THR A 13 -11.57 6.85 29.29
N GLN A 14 -12.09 5.75 29.84
CA GLN A 14 -12.56 5.70 31.23
C GLN A 14 -11.42 5.94 32.22
N LYS A 15 -10.26 5.34 31.97
CA LYS A 15 -9.05 5.58 32.76
C LYS A 15 -8.65 7.05 32.73
N TRP A 16 -8.63 7.68 31.55
CA TRP A 16 -8.36 9.12 31.41
C TRP A 16 -9.38 9.96 32.17
N ALA A 17 -10.67 9.65 32.06
CA ALA A 17 -11.72 10.38 32.77
C ALA A 17 -11.57 10.28 34.31
N GLY A 18 -11.14 9.12 34.81
CA GLY A 18 -10.95 8.85 36.24
C GLY A 18 -9.66 9.40 36.86
N LEU A 19 -8.70 9.92 36.07
CA LEU A 19 -7.52 10.58 36.62
C LEU A 19 -7.90 11.87 37.36
N ASP A 20 -7.22 12.13 38.47
CA ASP A 20 -7.30 13.42 39.16
C ASP A 20 -6.81 14.58 38.27
N LEU A 21 -7.20 15.80 38.65
CA LEU A 21 -6.90 16.99 37.85
C LEU A 21 -5.40 17.28 37.79
N GLU A 22 -4.66 17.08 38.88
CA GLU A 22 -3.23 17.34 38.95
C GLU A 22 -2.44 16.43 38.00
N LEU A 23 -2.78 15.15 37.94
CA LEU A 23 -2.19 14.18 37.03
C LEU A 23 -2.54 14.48 35.57
N LYS A 24 -3.77 14.90 35.28
CA LYS A 24 -4.18 15.33 33.92
C LYS A 24 -3.39 16.54 33.46
N GLU A 25 -3.25 17.55 34.30
CA GLU A 25 -2.45 18.75 34.02
C GLU A 25 -0.97 18.39 33.83
N ARG A 26 -0.41 17.60 34.75
CA ARG A 26 0.96 17.11 34.66
C ARG A 26 1.20 16.36 33.35
N PHE A 27 0.37 15.39 33.01
CA PHE A 27 0.52 14.61 31.76
C PHE A 27 0.40 15.51 30.53
N THR A 28 -0.58 16.41 30.50
CA THR A 28 -0.82 17.32 29.37
C THR A 28 0.37 18.24 29.12
N SER A 29 1.07 18.66 30.20
CA SER A 29 2.24 19.55 30.13
C SER A 29 3.51 18.90 29.54
N LEU A 30 3.59 17.57 29.45
CA LEU A 30 4.80 16.86 29.00
C LEU A 30 5.00 17.00 27.48
N LEU A 31 6.08 17.65 27.04
CA LEU A 31 6.35 17.88 25.60
C LEU A 31 7.40 16.92 25.01
N ASP A 32 8.03 16.09 25.85
CA ASP A 32 9.00 15.09 25.41
C ASP A 32 8.38 13.67 25.42
N ILE A 33 8.68 12.88 24.39
CA ILE A 33 8.13 11.52 24.24
C ILE A 33 8.61 10.59 25.35
N ASP A 34 9.86 10.71 25.79
CA ASP A 34 10.41 9.87 26.85
C ASP A 34 9.67 10.13 28.17
N ASP A 35 9.37 11.40 28.47
CA ASP A 35 8.65 11.78 29.68
C ASP A 35 7.18 11.35 29.62
N VAL A 36 6.52 11.54 28.46
CA VAL A 36 5.15 11.03 28.23
C VAL A 36 5.10 9.51 28.42
N PHE A 37 6.05 8.78 27.86
CA PHE A 37 6.12 7.32 27.99
C PHE A 37 6.36 6.89 29.44
N LYS A 38 7.33 7.49 30.13
CA LYS A 38 7.63 7.18 31.54
C LYS A 38 6.42 7.47 32.43
N CYS A 39 5.74 8.60 32.22
CA CYS A 39 4.54 8.93 32.96
C CYS A 39 3.44 7.89 32.72
N ALA A 40 3.13 7.57 31.46
CA ALA A 40 2.13 6.54 31.15
C ALA A 40 2.50 5.16 31.72
N LEU A 41 3.78 4.79 31.70
CA LEU A 41 4.26 3.54 32.29
C LEU A 41 3.99 3.48 33.79
N THR A 42 4.15 4.58 34.54
CA THR A 42 3.78 4.63 35.96
C THR A 42 2.27 4.56 36.21
N LEU A 43 1.46 4.98 35.24
CA LEU A 43 0.00 4.94 35.32
C LEU A 43 -0.60 3.62 34.82
N THR A 44 0.20 2.75 34.19
CA THR A 44 -0.25 1.46 33.66
C THR A 44 -0.31 0.43 34.80
N THR A 45 -1.45 -0.23 34.93
CA THR A 45 -1.78 -1.15 36.04
C THR A 45 -1.94 -2.58 35.56
N GLN A 46 -2.08 -3.52 36.52
CA GLN A 46 -2.40 -4.91 36.19
C GLN A 46 -3.78 -5.05 35.54
N ASP A 47 -4.74 -4.20 35.92
CA ASP A 47 -6.06 -4.12 35.29
C ASP A 47 -5.98 -3.86 33.78
N ASP A 48 -5.09 -2.96 33.34
CA ASP A 48 -4.86 -2.72 31.90
C ASP A 48 -4.36 -3.98 31.17
N LEU A 49 -3.53 -4.80 31.82
CA LEU A 49 -3.04 -6.05 31.26
C LEU A 49 -4.15 -7.12 31.19
N ASP A 50 -5.01 -7.16 32.21
CA ASP A 50 -6.11 -8.12 32.31
C ASP A 50 -7.21 -7.81 31.29
N VAL A 51 -7.55 -6.53 31.10
CA VAL A 51 -8.47 -6.08 30.05
C VAL A 51 -7.91 -6.42 28.67
N LEU A 52 -6.64 -6.10 28.40
CA LEU A 52 -6.03 -6.46 27.11
C LEU A 52 -6.06 -7.98 26.89
N GLN A 53 -5.76 -8.78 27.91
CA GLN A 53 -5.80 -10.24 27.83
C GLN A 53 -7.21 -10.76 27.53
N SER A 54 -8.23 -10.20 28.20
CA SER A 54 -9.63 -10.55 28.00
C SER A 54 -10.11 -10.26 26.58
N VAL A 55 -9.81 -9.05 26.07
CA VAL A 55 -10.17 -8.66 24.70
C VAL A 55 -9.41 -9.50 23.67
N SER A 56 -8.14 -9.80 23.93
CA SER A 56 -7.29 -10.58 23.02
C SER A 56 -7.64 -12.07 22.97
N ALA A 57 -8.30 -12.61 24.00
CA ALA A 57 -8.76 -14.01 24.01
C ALA A 57 -9.78 -14.33 22.90
N GLY A 58 -10.42 -13.31 22.32
CA GLY A 58 -11.31 -13.46 21.17
C GLY A 58 -10.60 -13.79 19.84
N TYR A 59 -9.28 -13.69 19.77
CA TYR A 59 -8.51 -13.78 18.52
C TYR A 59 -7.71 -15.09 18.44
N LEU A 60 -8.04 -15.91 17.44
CA LEU A 60 -7.37 -17.19 17.18
C LEU A 60 -6.06 -16.99 16.42
N VAL A 61 -4.95 -16.88 17.15
CA VAL A 61 -3.59 -16.76 16.58
C VAL A 61 -2.69 -17.97 16.87
N GLN A 62 -3.18 -18.93 17.63
CA GLN A 62 -2.45 -20.14 18.01
C GLN A 62 -2.66 -21.26 17.00
N LYS A 63 -1.77 -22.26 17.03
CA LYS A 63 -1.96 -23.50 16.30
C LYS A 63 -3.18 -24.24 16.84
N ASP A 64 -4.00 -24.77 15.95
CA ASP A 64 -5.25 -25.44 16.28
C ASP A 64 -5.51 -26.56 15.27
N THR A 65 -5.48 -27.80 15.77
CA THR A 65 -5.70 -29.00 14.95
C THR A 65 -7.11 -29.05 14.37
N GLU A 66 -8.13 -28.62 15.12
CA GLU A 66 -9.52 -28.65 14.68
C GLU A 66 -9.76 -27.64 13.56
N GLN A 67 -9.19 -26.44 13.70
CA GLN A 67 -9.23 -25.43 12.62
C GLN A 67 -8.47 -25.89 11.38
N ALA A 68 -7.34 -26.60 11.54
CA ALA A 68 -6.62 -27.19 10.42
C ALA A 68 -7.49 -28.21 9.66
N VAL A 69 -8.24 -29.05 10.38
CA VAL A 69 -9.19 -30.00 9.78
C VAL A 69 -10.29 -29.27 9.01
N LYS A 70 -10.93 -28.27 9.62
CA LYS A 70 -11.99 -27.46 8.96
C LYS A 70 -11.50 -26.81 7.67
N CYS A 71 -10.29 -26.23 7.70
CA CYS A 71 -9.68 -25.65 6.50
C CYS A 71 -9.41 -26.70 5.43
N ARG A 72 -8.90 -27.89 5.81
CA ARG A 72 -8.68 -29.00 4.87
C ARG A 72 -9.98 -29.47 4.23
N GLU A 73 -11.06 -29.57 5.00
CA GLU A 73 -12.37 -30.00 4.48
C GLU A 73 -12.97 -28.99 3.51
N ARG A 74 -12.89 -27.68 3.82
CA ARG A 74 -13.23 -26.62 2.87
C ARG A 74 -12.41 -26.71 1.58
N GLY A 75 -11.11 -26.96 1.70
CA GLY A 75 -10.23 -27.17 0.56
C GLY A 75 -10.64 -28.37 -0.29
N ASN A 76 -11.05 -29.48 0.35
CA ASN A 76 -11.56 -30.66 -0.36
C ASN A 76 -12.84 -30.34 -1.14
N SER A 77 -13.74 -29.53 -0.57
CA SER A 77 -14.97 -29.08 -1.23
C SER A 77 -14.67 -28.20 -2.46
N SER A 78 -13.76 -27.22 -2.34
CA SER A 78 -13.29 -26.42 -3.48
C SER A 78 -12.58 -27.28 -4.55
N PHE A 79 -11.81 -28.28 -4.13
CA PHE A 79 -11.13 -29.18 -5.05
C PHE A 79 -12.11 -30.02 -5.88
N LYS A 80 -13.19 -30.51 -5.25
CA LYS A 80 -14.26 -31.27 -5.92
C LYS A 80 -14.98 -30.43 -6.98
N THR A 81 -15.17 -29.13 -6.73
CA THR A 81 -15.77 -28.18 -7.66
C THR A 81 -14.79 -27.65 -8.71
N LYS A 82 -13.54 -28.15 -8.74
CA LYS A 82 -12.44 -27.73 -9.62
C LYS A 82 -12.01 -26.27 -9.45
N ASP A 83 -12.39 -25.63 -8.36
CA ASP A 83 -11.78 -24.36 -7.95
C ASP A 83 -10.47 -24.65 -7.22
N TYR A 84 -9.43 -24.93 -8.02
CA TYR A 84 -8.11 -25.31 -7.52
C TYR A 84 -7.41 -24.15 -6.81
N THR A 85 -7.73 -22.89 -7.15
CA THR A 85 -7.19 -21.71 -6.47
C THR A 85 -7.73 -21.60 -5.06
N ALA A 86 -9.06 -21.65 -4.89
CA ALA A 86 -9.68 -21.68 -3.57
C ALA A 86 -9.24 -22.89 -2.76
N ALA A 87 -9.12 -24.07 -3.39
CA ALA A 87 -8.62 -25.27 -2.74
C ALA A 87 -7.20 -25.06 -2.18
N ALA A 88 -6.27 -24.55 -2.99
CA ALA A 88 -4.90 -24.29 -2.57
C ALA A 88 -4.80 -23.31 -1.39
N LEU A 89 -5.69 -22.30 -1.34
CA LEU A 89 -5.76 -21.32 -0.27
C LEU A 89 -6.32 -21.89 1.03
N HIS A 90 -7.42 -22.65 0.96
CA HIS A 90 -7.97 -23.35 2.13
C HIS A 90 -6.96 -24.34 2.71
N TYR A 91 -6.27 -25.14 1.87
CA TYR A 91 -5.21 -26.01 2.36
C TYR A 91 -4.04 -25.23 2.97
N SER A 92 -3.70 -24.05 2.42
CA SER A 92 -2.67 -23.18 2.97
C SER A 92 -3.05 -22.58 4.33
N GLN A 93 -4.32 -22.21 4.53
CA GLN A 93 -4.83 -21.85 5.86
C GLN A 93 -4.70 -23.03 6.82
N GLY A 94 -5.05 -24.24 6.38
CA GLY A 94 -4.88 -25.47 7.17
C GLY A 94 -3.42 -25.71 7.59
N VAL A 95 -2.46 -25.50 6.69
CA VAL A 95 -1.02 -25.54 7.00
C VAL A 95 -0.63 -24.50 8.06
N CYS A 96 -1.24 -23.31 8.05
CA CYS A 96 -0.94 -22.30 9.06
C CYS A 96 -1.50 -22.67 10.45
N PHE A 97 -2.68 -23.26 10.54
CA PHE A 97 -3.26 -23.71 11.81
C PHE A 97 -2.64 -24.99 12.36
N ALA A 98 -2.17 -25.90 11.51
CA ALA A 98 -1.71 -27.21 11.96
C ALA A 98 -0.46 -27.12 12.88
N PRO A 99 -0.47 -27.81 14.05
CA PRO A 99 0.72 -27.94 14.88
C PRO A 99 1.87 -28.61 14.15
N GLN A 100 3.11 -28.30 14.57
CA GLN A 100 4.31 -28.90 14.01
C GLN A 100 4.27 -30.42 14.18
N SER A 101 4.73 -31.15 13.16
CA SER A 101 4.77 -32.61 13.13
C SER A 101 3.39 -33.31 13.25
N SER A 102 2.29 -32.58 13.15
CA SER A 102 0.95 -33.19 13.13
C SER A 102 0.65 -33.91 11.82
N GLU A 103 -0.22 -34.92 11.89
CA GLU A 103 -0.76 -35.56 10.69
C GLU A 103 -1.56 -34.56 9.83
N GLN A 104 -2.26 -33.60 10.45
CA GLN A 104 -3.02 -32.60 9.72
C GLN A 104 -2.12 -31.70 8.88
N LEU A 105 -0.94 -31.33 9.38
CA LEU A 105 0.05 -30.58 8.60
C LEU A 105 0.45 -31.35 7.34
N SER A 106 0.72 -32.65 7.51
CA SER A 106 1.06 -33.60 6.45
C SER A 106 -0.02 -33.67 5.36
N LEU A 107 -1.27 -33.84 5.78
CA LEU A 107 -2.43 -33.93 4.88
C LEU A 107 -2.71 -32.62 4.15
N CYS A 108 -2.60 -31.48 4.84
CA CYS A 108 -2.79 -30.17 4.22
C CYS A 108 -1.72 -29.89 3.15
N TYR A 109 -0.45 -30.21 3.43
CA TYR A 109 0.60 -30.10 2.42
C TYR A 109 0.35 -31.00 1.20
N ALA A 110 -0.05 -32.27 1.43
CA ALA A 110 -0.36 -33.21 0.37
C ALA A 110 -1.52 -32.71 -0.52
N ASN A 111 -2.61 -32.24 0.07
CA ASN A 111 -3.76 -31.75 -0.68
C ASN A 111 -3.47 -30.42 -1.38
N ARG A 112 -2.71 -29.52 -0.74
CA ARG A 112 -2.21 -28.28 -1.38
C ARG A 112 -1.39 -28.60 -2.63
N SER A 113 -0.48 -29.59 -2.55
CA SER A 113 0.34 -29.99 -3.69
C SER A 113 -0.52 -30.48 -4.87
N ALA A 114 -1.62 -31.20 -4.59
CA ALA A 114 -2.54 -31.66 -5.61
C ALA A 114 -3.28 -30.48 -6.27
N ALA A 115 -3.73 -29.49 -5.50
CA ALA A 115 -4.38 -28.30 -6.05
C ALA A 115 -3.42 -27.49 -6.95
N LEU A 116 -2.18 -27.27 -6.49
CA LEU A 116 -1.16 -26.53 -7.24
C LEU A 116 -0.74 -27.25 -8.53
N TYR A 117 -0.77 -28.58 -8.54
CA TYR A 117 -0.53 -29.39 -9.74
C TYR A 117 -1.53 -29.04 -10.85
N HIS A 118 -2.82 -28.96 -10.53
CA HIS A 118 -3.86 -28.58 -11.49
C HIS A 118 -3.75 -27.12 -11.97
N LEU A 119 -3.17 -26.24 -11.16
CA LEU A 119 -2.90 -24.84 -11.52
C LEU A 119 -1.60 -24.66 -12.33
N GLN A 120 -0.93 -25.74 -12.74
CA GLN A 120 0.32 -25.69 -13.51
C GLN A 120 1.48 -24.96 -12.79
N HIS A 121 1.44 -24.85 -11.46
CA HIS A 121 2.49 -24.20 -10.66
C HIS A 121 3.67 -25.14 -10.35
N TYR A 122 4.20 -25.76 -11.41
CA TYR A 122 5.57 -26.22 -11.73
C TYR A 122 6.71 -26.37 -10.69
N GLN A 123 6.89 -25.41 -9.79
CA GLN A 123 8.24 -25.08 -9.29
C GLN A 123 8.33 -24.91 -7.77
N SER A 124 7.22 -25.08 -7.03
CA SER A 124 7.12 -24.61 -5.64
C SER A 124 7.00 -25.70 -4.57
N TRP A 125 7.37 -26.95 -4.87
CA TRP A 125 6.75 -28.12 -4.22
C TRP A 125 7.52 -28.85 -3.11
N ILE A 126 8.66 -28.33 -2.65
CA ILE A 126 9.59 -29.16 -1.86
C ILE A 126 9.63 -28.81 -0.36
N PHE A 127 9.03 -27.71 0.09
CA PHE A 127 9.21 -27.29 1.49
C PHE A 127 8.14 -27.86 2.44
N GLY A 128 8.59 -28.66 3.42
CA GLY A 128 7.79 -29.11 4.57
C GLY A 128 7.09 -30.47 4.45
N TYR A 129 7.40 -31.26 3.41
CA TYR A 129 6.73 -32.54 3.18
C TYR A 129 7.20 -33.64 4.16
N PRO A 130 6.29 -34.42 4.79
CA PRO A 130 6.66 -35.49 5.71
C PRO A 130 7.44 -36.59 5.01
N SER A 131 8.52 -37.04 5.64
CA SER A 131 9.45 -38.03 5.08
C SER A 131 8.77 -39.34 4.67
N HIS A 132 7.78 -39.81 5.44
CA HIS A 132 7.07 -41.06 5.17
C HIS A 132 6.10 -41.00 3.97
N LEU A 133 5.72 -39.80 3.48
CA LEU A 133 4.87 -39.63 2.30
C LEU A 133 5.65 -39.22 1.05
N LEU A 134 6.98 -39.06 1.14
CA LEU A 134 7.84 -38.62 0.04
C LEU A 134 7.61 -39.41 -1.26
N HIS A 135 7.28 -40.70 -1.19
CA HIS A 135 6.99 -41.50 -2.38
C HIS A 135 5.83 -40.94 -3.23
N LYS A 136 4.74 -40.44 -2.62
CA LYS A 136 3.61 -39.81 -3.36
C LYS A 136 4.00 -38.46 -3.95
N LEU A 137 4.93 -37.76 -3.30
CA LEU A 137 5.51 -36.52 -3.83
C LEU A 137 6.39 -36.82 -5.05
N GLU A 138 7.24 -37.83 -4.96
CA GLU A 138 8.16 -38.25 -6.02
C GLU A 138 7.41 -38.79 -7.24
N GLU A 139 6.32 -39.54 -7.03
CA GLU A 139 5.43 -39.99 -8.10
C GLU A 139 4.80 -38.81 -8.88
N ARG A 140 4.34 -37.77 -8.16
CA ARG A 140 3.84 -36.54 -8.78
C ARG A 140 4.94 -35.72 -9.45
N ARG A 141 6.16 -35.72 -8.90
CA ARG A 141 7.33 -35.09 -9.52
C ARG A 141 7.67 -35.71 -10.87
N ILE A 142 7.62 -37.05 -10.96
CA ILE A 142 7.83 -37.79 -12.21
C ILE A 142 6.74 -37.41 -13.24
N GLN A 143 5.47 -37.36 -12.83
CA GLN A 143 4.36 -36.93 -13.69
C GLN A 143 4.51 -35.48 -14.19
N CYS A 144 4.95 -34.55 -13.33
CA CYS A 144 5.25 -33.17 -13.70
C CYS A 144 6.40 -33.05 -14.71
N CYS A 145 7.49 -33.79 -14.49
CA CYS A 145 8.63 -33.78 -15.41
C CYS A 145 8.21 -34.28 -16.80
N ASN A 146 7.37 -35.32 -16.84
CA ASN A 146 6.82 -35.86 -18.09
C ASN A 146 5.97 -34.81 -18.84
N HIS A 147 5.15 -34.02 -18.15
CA HIS A 147 4.37 -32.93 -18.75
C HIS A 147 5.22 -31.76 -19.27
N LEU A 148 6.30 -31.40 -18.57
CA LEU A 148 7.25 -30.37 -19.02
C LEU A 148 8.02 -30.80 -20.27
N SER A 149 8.42 -32.07 -20.35
CA SER A 149 9.04 -32.65 -21.56
C SER A 149 8.05 -32.82 -22.72
N ALA A 150 6.76 -33.02 -22.45
CA ALA A 150 5.72 -33.11 -23.48
C ALA A 150 5.37 -31.72 -24.07
N SER A 151 5.38 -30.66 -23.26
CA SER A 151 5.17 -29.27 -23.70
C SER A 151 6.32 -28.74 -24.57
N GLN A 152 7.53 -29.29 -24.43
CA GLN A 152 8.68 -28.98 -25.31
C GLN A 152 8.60 -29.72 -26.66
N LYS A 153 8.07 -30.94 -26.72
CA LYS A 153 7.84 -31.67 -27.99
C LYS A 153 6.73 -31.06 -28.86
N GLY A 154 5.78 -30.34 -28.27
CA GLY A 154 4.71 -29.66 -29.01
C GLY A 154 5.10 -28.36 -29.73
N LYS A 155 6.36 -27.92 -29.64
CA LYS A 155 6.85 -26.68 -30.30
C LYS A 155 7.91 -26.90 -31.38
N GLU A 156 8.33 -28.14 -31.65
CA GLU A 156 9.32 -28.45 -32.70
C GLU A 156 8.72 -29.03 -33.99
N ASP A 157 7.45 -29.44 -34.01
CA ASP A 157 6.78 -29.89 -35.23
C ASP A 157 5.71 -28.88 -35.67
N HIS A 158 6.11 -27.90 -36.48
CA HIS A 158 5.36 -27.28 -37.60
C HIS A 158 5.99 -25.94 -38.05
N ASN A 159 7.02 -25.99 -38.92
CA ASN A 159 7.09 -25.25 -40.21
C ASN A 159 8.51 -25.29 -40.82
N PRO A 160 8.72 -25.92 -42.00
CA PRO A 160 9.96 -25.79 -42.75
C PRO A 160 9.77 -24.77 -43.88
N ALA A 161 9.96 -23.47 -43.62
CA ALA A 161 10.24 -22.46 -44.65
C ALA A 161 10.40 -21.05 -44.05
N LEU A 162 11.65 -20.57 -43.91
CA LEU A 162 12.11 -19.32 -44.52
C LEU A 162 13.60 -19.13 -44.18
N LYS A 163 14.48 -19.46 -45.13
CA LYS A 163 15.85 -18.93 -45.15
C LYS A 163 15.82 -17.58 -45.86
N ASN A 164 16.64 -16.67 -45.36
CA ASN A 164 17.11 -15.42 -45.97
C ASN A 164 16.12 -14.24 -46.01
N HIS A 165 16.33 -13.29 -45.10
CA HIS A 165 16.56 -11.89 -45.50
C HIS A 165 17.39 -11.17 -44.42
N LYS A 166 18.54 -10.63 -44.84
CA LYS A 166 19.42 -9.76 -44.05
C LYS A 166 18.87 -8.33 -44.08
N GLY A 167 18.87 -7.68 -42.91
CA GLY A 167 18.93 -6.23 -42.76
C GLY A 167 17.63 -5.57 -42.27
N GLN A 168 17.58 -5.21 -40.98
CA GLN A 168 17.33 -3.83 -40.52
C GLN A 168 17.38 -3.71 -38.98
N GLU A 169 18.16 -2.72 -38.56
CA GLU A 169 18.29 -1.97 -37.30
C GLU A 169 17.84 -2.57 -35.95
N LYS A 170 18.86 -2.88 -35.13
CA LYS A 170 18.75 -3.09 -33.68
C LYS A 170 18.39 -1.77 -32.97
N VAL A 171 17.13 -1.59 -32.59
CA VAL A 171 16.80 -0.70 -31.47
C VAL A 171 17.29 -1.37 -30.19
N LYS A 172 18.35 -0.84 -29.60
CA LYS A 172 18.84 -1.27 -28.28
C LYS A 172 17.75 -1.00 -27.25
N ALA A 173 17.21 -2.05 -26.64
CA ALA A 173 16.49 -1.92 -25.38
C ALA A 173 17.42 -1.25 -24.35
N PRO A 174 16.94 -0.33 -23.51
CA PRO A 174 17.78 0.26 -22.47
C PRO A 174 18.27 -0.85 -21.56
N SER A 175 19.58 -0.96 -21.40
CA SER A 175 20.16 -1.81 -20.37
C SER A 175 19.77 -1.23 -19.01
N ASP A 176 18.88 -1.90 -18.28
CA ASP A 176 18.55 -1.55 -16.90
C ASP A 176 19.84 -1.55 -16.07
N GLY A 177 20.27 -0.35 -15.66
CA GLY A 177 21.30 -0.18 -14.65
C GLY A 177 20.86 -0.74 -13.29
N PRO A 178 21.76 -0.85 -12.31
CA PRO A 178 21.39 -1.29 -10.97
C PRO A 178 20.26 -0.41 -10.42
N PHE A 179 19.16 -1.03 -9.98
CA PHE A 179 18.00 -0.35 -9.40
C PHE A 179 18.42 0.32 -8.09
N THR A 180 18.59 1.64 -8.09
CA THR A 180 19.03 2.43 -6.92
C THR A 180 17.83 2.94 -6.14
N PHE A 181 17.81 2.67 -4.83
CA PHE A 181 16.87 3.27 -3.87
C PHE A 181 17.41 4.61 -3.36
N GLY A 182 16.50 5.52 -3.03
CA GLY A 182 16.78 6.88 -2.59
C GLY A 182 16.38 7.93 -3.63
N ILE A 183 16.79 9.16 -3.34
CA ILE A 183 16.54 10.35 -4.16
C ILE A 183 17.43 10.29 -5.41
N GLY A 184 16.83 10.53 -6.58
CA GLY A 184 17.56 10.65 -7.83
C GLY A 184 18.49 11.87 -7.85
N PRO A 185 19.52 11.87 -8.69
CA PRO A 185 20.59 12.89 -8.66
C PRO A 185 20.10 14.32 -8.93
N LYS A 186 18.95 14.47 -9.60
CA LYS A 186 18.34 15.77 -9.94
C LYS A 186 17.42 16.34 -8.85
N ALA A 187 17.31 15.66 -7.71
CA ALA A 187 16.54 16.12 -6.58
C ALA A 187 17.42 16.14 -5.32
N ALA A 188 17.15 17.09 -4.44
CA ALA A 188 17.87 17.26 -3.19
C ALA A 188 16.91 17.54 -2.03
N VAL A 189 17.36 17.27 -0.81
CA VAL A 189 16.62 17.65 0.41
C VAL A 189 17.00 19.08 0.77
N GLY A 190 16.01 19.96 0.80
CA GLY A 190 16.09 21.30 1.36
C GLY A 190 15.47 21.37 2.75
N PHE A 191 15.71 22.48 3.45
CA PHE A 191 15.05 22.81 4.71
C PHE A 191 14.61 24.27 4.71
N SER A 192 13.42 24.52 5.25
CA SER A 192 12.92 25.87 5.55
C SER A 192 12.11 25.82 6.84
N PRO A 193 12.08 26.89 7.66
CA PRO A 193 11.28 26.94 8.88
C PRO A 193 9.79 26.64 8.63
N GLU A 194 9.25 27.09 7.50
CA GLU A 194 7.82 26.99 7.18
C GLU A 194 7.41 25.59 6.72
N LYS A 195 8.29 24.91 5.96
CA LYS A 195 8.00 23.62 5.32
C LYS A 195 8.72 22.44 5.96
N GLY A 196 9.61 22.69 6.91
CA GLY A 196 10.57 21.70 7.40
C GLY A 196 11.47 21.17 6.30
N ARG A 197 11.84 19.89 6.40
CA ARG A 197 12.54 19.16 5.33
C ARG A 197 11.61 18.94 4.15
N HIS A 198 12.09 19.22 2.96
CA HIS A 198 11.31 19.08 1.73
C HIS A 198 12.20 18.72 0.56
N LEU A 199 11.63 18.15 -0.50
CA LEU A 199 12.37 17.85 -1.72
C LEU A 199 12.32 19.00 -2.71
N VAL A 200 13.45 19.33 -3.31
CA VAL A 200 13.58 20.36 -4.34
C VAL A 200 14.29 19.80 -5.56
N ALA A 201 13.94 20.30 -6.74
CA ALA A 201 14.64 19.97 -7.97
C ALA A 201 16.00 20.69 -8.02
N ALA A 202 17.09 19.93 -7.96
CA ALA A 202 18.45 20.44 -8.13
C ALA A 202 18.76 20.73 -9.61
N GLU A 203 18.08 20.03 -10.52
CA GLU A 203 18.12 20.24 -11.96
C GLU A 203 16.70 20.16 -12.53
N ARG A 204 16.53 20.58 -13.80
CA ARG A 204 15.24 20.46 -14.48
C ARG A 204 14.86 18.99 -14.62
N LEU A 205 13.65 18.65 -14.16
CA LEU A 205 13.04 17.33 -14.33
C LEU A 205 11.98 17.41 -15.42
N ALA A 206 12.07 16.52 -16.41
CA ALA A 206 11.05 16.40 -17.44
C ALA A 206 9.85 15.58 -16.95
N ALA A 207 8.66 15.85 -17.49
CA ALA A 207 7.48 15.03 -17.22
C ALA A 207 7.76 13.53 -17.53
N GLY A 208 7.46 12.65 -16.58
CA GLY A 208 7.68 11.21 -16.63
C GLY A 208 9.02 10.73 -16.08
N GLU A 209 9.95 11.65 -15.81
CA GLU A 209 11.26 11.35 -15.23
C GLU A 209 11.11 10.80 -13.80
N VAL A 210 11.92 9.80 -13.45
CA VAL A 210 11.93 9.21 -12.10
C VAL A 210 12.66 10.15 -11.16
N ILE A 211 11.98 10.57 -10.10
CA ILE A 211 12.51 11.47 -9.08
C ILE A 211 13.19 10.67 -7.96
N LEU A 212 12.53 9.63 -7.46
CA LEU A 212 13.05 8.76 -6.42
C LEU A 212 12.42 7.37 -6.50
N ASN A 213 13.15 6.38 -6.00
CA ASN A 213 12.62 5.05 -5.71
C ASN A 213 12.78 4.79 -4.21
N ASP A 214 11.73 4.32 -3.56
CA ASP A 214 11.79 4.01 -2.13
C ASP A 214 11.31 2.58 -1.86
N ARG A 215 11.70 2.07 -0.70
CA ARG A 215 11.26 0.79 -0.16
C ARG A 215 10.78 1.01 1.27
N PRO A 216 9.75 0.29 1.72
CA PRO A 216 9.30 0.45 3.08
C PRO A 216 10.41 0.04 4.04
N TYR A 217 10.70 0.88 5.04
CA TYR A 217 11.55 0.47 6.14
C TYR A 217 10.90 -0.70 6.88
N SER A 218 9.59 -0.64 7.07
CA SER A 218 8.78 -1.74 7.57
C SER A 218 7.34 -1.61 7.09
N CYS A 219 6.60 -2.72 7.11
CA CYS A 219 5.19 -2.79 6.75
C CYS A 219 4.47 -3.88 7.56
N VAL A 220 3.16 -3.71 7.72
CA VAL A 220 2.25 -4.67 8.36
C VAL A 220 1.01 -4.86 7.48
N LEU A 221 0.61 -6.11 7.25
CA LEU A 221 -0.62 -6.44 6.52
C LEU A 221 -1.83 -5.99 7.34
N ILE A 222 -2.83 -5.45 6.66
CA ILE A 222 -4.11 -5.15 7.30
C ILE A 222 -4.88 -6.48 7.44
N PRO A 223 -5.31 -6.88 8.65
CA PRO A 223 -6.13 -8.08 8.83
C PRO A 223 -7.45 -7.97 8.04
N GLY A 224 -7.93 -9.08 7.47
CA GLY A 224 -9.22 -9.14 6.77
C GLY A 224 -10.39 -8.84 7.71
N MET A 225 -11.44 -8.19 7.17
CA MET A 225 -12.59 -7.73 7.97
C MET A 225 -13.53 -8.86 8.43
N GLU A 226 -13.42 -10.06 7.88
CA GLU A 226 -14.36 -11.17 8.14
C GLU A 226 -14.06 -11.90 9.47
N ASP A 227 -12.79 -11.97 9.89
CA ASP A 227 -12.38 -12.69 11.10
C ASP A 227 -12.64 -11.91 12.43
N LEU A 228 -13.16 -10.68 12.34
CA LEU A 228 -13.45 -9.80 13.49
C LEU A 228 -14.86 -9.97 14.07
N LYS A 229 -15.73 -10.73 13.41
CA LYS A 229 -17.04 -11.09 13.99
C LYS A 229 -16.87 -12.31 14.88
N GLY A 230 -16.55 -12.05 16.15
CA GLY A 230 -16.57 -13.07 17.19
C GLY A 230 -17.86 -13.89 17.20
N LYS A 231 -17.74 -15.16 17.61
CA LYS A 231 -18.80 -16.16 17.90
C LYS A 231 -20.23 -15.59 17.82
N GLY A 232 -20.84 -15.61 16.62
CA GLY A 232 -22.22 -15.13 16.46
C GLY A 232 -22.73 -14.97 15.02
N ALA A 233 -21.90 -15.11 13.98
CA ALA A 233 -22.36 -15.04 12.59
C ALA A 233 -22.10 -16.37 11.85
N GLU A 234 -23.04 -17.30 11.98
CA GLU A 234 -23.17 -18.47 11.09
C GLU A 234 -23.90 -18.14 9.77
N LEU A 235 -23.99 -16.86 9.39
CA LEU A 235 -24.56 -16.46 8.10
C LEU A 235 -23.46 -15.95 7.17
N ASP A 236 -23.32 -16.65 6.03
CA ASP A 236 -22.55 -16.35 4.81
C ASP A 236 -21.11 -16.87 4.65
N THR A 237 -20.70 -17.91 5.39
CA THR A 237 -19.44 -18.65 5.14
C THR A 237 -19.48 -19.54 3.87
N GLU A 238 -20.58 -19.56 3.11
CA GLU A 238 -20.74 -20.36 1.89
C GLU A 238 -20.08 -19.73 0.65
N ARG A 239 -19.66 -18.45 0.71
CA ARG A 239 -19.04 -17.74 -0.42
C ARG A 239 -17.55 -17.54 -0.12
N GLY A 240 -16.70 -18.44 -0.62
CA GLY A 240 -15.25 -18.49 -0.36
C GLY A 240 -14.43 -17.30 -0.85
N VAL A 241 -14.69 -16.10 -0.31
CA VAL A 241 -13.90 -14.90 -0.53
C VAL A 241 -12.73 -14.95 0.46
N PHE A 242 -11.50 -15.05 -0.06
CA PHE A 242 -10.31 -15.01 0.80
C PHE A 242 -9.87 -13.56 0.95
N GLY A 243 -9.69 -13.12 2.20
CA GLY A 243 -8.99 -11.87 2.49
C GLY A 243 -7.59 -11.84 1.85
N THR A 244 -7.16 -10.66 1.39
CA THR A 244 -5.87 -10.49 0.70
C THR A 244 -4.66 -10.86 1.53
N GLU A 245 -4.75 -10.77 2.85
CA GLU A 245 -3.73 -11.15 3.82
C GLU A 245 -3.39 -12.65 3.79
N HIS A 246 -4.32 -13.51 3.35
CA HIS A 246 -4.07 -14.95 3.23
C HIS A 246 -3.12 -15.31 2.09
N ARG A 247 -3.03 -14.43 1.08
CA ARG A 247 -2.20 -14.63 -0.11
C ARG A 247 -0.85 -13.94 -0.01
N ARG A 248 -0.54 -13.25 1.08
CA ARG A 248 0.60 -12.31 1.13
C ARG A 248 1.61 -12.69 2.20
N CYS A 249 2.88 -12.52 1.87
CA CYS A 249 3.96 -12.69 2.83
C CYS A 249 3.94 -11.58 3.88
N HIS A 250 3.97 -11.94 5.17
CA HIS A 250 3.96 -10.97 6.28
C HIS A 250 5.24 -10.14 6.43
N ARG A 251 6.28 -10.46 5.65
CA ARG A 251 7.56 -9.74 5.60
C ARG A 251 7.73 -8.88 4.35
N CYS A 252 7.51 -9.45 3.16
CA CYS A 252 7.80 -8.76 1.89
C CYS A 252 6.55 -8.40 1.07
N LEU A 253 5.36 -8.83 1.51
CA LEU A 253 4.06 -8.65 0.82
C LEU A 253 3.95 -9.31 -0.56
N ALA A 254 4.94 -10.10 -0.97
CA ALA A 254 4.84 -10.93 -2.17
C ALA A 254 3.64 -11.87 -2.08
N GLU A 255 2.93 -12.02 -3.19
CA GLU A 255 1.82 -12.96 -3.29
C GLU A 255 2.33 -14.41 -3.34
N THR A 256 1.62 -15.32 -2.67
CA THR A 256 1.94 -16.75 -2.63
C THR A 256 0.69 -17.59 -2.37
N LEU A 257 0.55 -18.67 -3.13
CA LEU A 257 -0.44 -19.73 -2.88
C LEU A 257 0.15 -20.89 -2.05
N HIS A 258 1.42 -20.80 -1.67
CA HIS A 258 2.14 -21.85 -0.95
C HIS A 258 3.00 -21.25 0.17
N PRO A 259 2.38 -20.57 1.15
CA PRO A 259 3.12 -19.98 2.24
C PRO A 259 3.89 -21.03 3.05
N VAL A 260 5.04 -20.61 3.56
CA VAL A 260 5.75 -21.21 4.68
C VAL A 260 5.14 -20.62 5.97
N PRO A 261 4.49 -21.42 6.82
CA PRO A 261 3.85 -20.92 8.05
C PRO A 261 4.90 -20.57 9.11
N CYS A 262 4.58 -19.69 10.06
CA CYS A 262 5.33 -19.63 11.31
C CYS A 262 5.21 -20.96 12.08
N ASP A 263 6.22 -21.36 12.84
CA ASP A 263 6.16 -22.58 13.66
C ASP A 263 5.36 -22.35 14.96
N GLY A 264 5.42 -21.14 15.53
CA GLY A 264 4.77 -20.81 16.81
C GLY A 264 3.31 -20.33 16.71
N CYS A 265 2.95 -19.55 15.69
CA CYS A 265 1.60 -19.00 15.52
C CYS A 265 0.93 -19.47 14.22
N SER A 266 -0.40 -19.36 14.15
CA SER A 266 -1.18 -19.60 12.93
C SER A 266 -1.35 -18.36 12.06
N TYR A 267 -1.03 -17.18 12.60
CA TYR A 267 -1.25 -15.91 11.92
C TYR A 267 -0.19 -15.63 10.83
N SER A 268 1.09 -15.61 11.20
CA SER A 268 2.15 -15.17 10.29
C SER A 268 2.56 -16.23 9.28
N ARG A 269 2.74 -15.79 8.03
CA ARG A 269 3.06 -16.66 6.89
C ARG A 269 3.98 -15.97 5.88
N TYR A 270 4.82 -16.75 5.19
CA TYR A 270 5.92 -16.23 4.37
C TYR A 270 5.98 -16.85 2.98
N CYS A 271 6.47 -16.11 1.99
CA CYS A 271 6.60 -16.64 0.62
C CYS A 271 7.77 -17.64 0.47
N SER A 272 8.70 -17.67 1.43
CA SER A 272 9.87 -18.54 1.41
C SER A 272 10.44 -18.75 2.82
N THR A 273 11.27 -19.77 2.99
CA THR A 273 12.03 -20.02 4.22
C THR A 273 13.01 -18.91 4.57
N GLY A 274 13.58 -18.22 3.56
CA GLY A 274 14.39 -17.01 3.77
C GLY A 274 13.57 -15.89 4.41
N CYS A 275 12.39 -15.59 3.86
CA CYS A 275 11.49 -14.59 4.46
C CYS A 275 11.02 -14.97 5.88
N GLN A 276 10.80 -16.25 6.16
CA GLN A 276 10.44 -16.74 7.51
C GLN A 276 11.59 -16.53 8.50
N ARG A 277 12.80 -16.95 8.14
CA ARG A 277 13.99 -16.85 9.00
C ARG A 277 14.36 -15.40 9.29
N GLU A 278 14.46 -14.58 8.24
CA GLU A 278 14.80 -13.17 8.40
C GLU A 278 13.70 -12.41 9.17
N ALA A 279 12.42 -12.77 9.03
CA ALA A 279 11.36 -12.20 9.87
C ALA A 279 11.54 -12.57 11.34
N TRP A 280 11.85 -13.84 11.62
CA TRP A 280 12.07 -14.35 12.96
C TRP A 280 13.22 -13.63 13.67
N GLU A 281 14.35 -13.48 12.98
CA GLU A 281 15.55 -12.80 13.48
C GLU A 281 15.34 -11.28 13.68
N GLU A 282 14.59 -10.63 12.78
CA GLU A 282 14.40 -9.17 12.83
C GLU A 282 13.33 -8.72 13.85
N HIS A 283 12.20 -9.42 13.96
CA HIS A 283 11.05 -8.91 14.70
C HIS A 283 10.05 -9.97 15.17
N HIS A 284 9.76 -10.98 14.35
CA HIS A 284 8.61 -11.85 14.57
C HIS A 284 8.75 -12.74 15.81
N HIS A 285 9.97 -13.06 16.26
CA HIS A 285 10.18 -13.79 17.51
C HIS A 285 9.46 -13.13 18.71
N TRP A 286 9.51 -11.80 18.82
CA TRP A 286 8.83 -11.04 19.88
C TRP A 286 7.36 -10.77 19.58
N GLU A 287 7.00 -10.64 18.30
CA GLU A 287 5.60 -10.43 17.90
C GLU A 287 4.76 -11.70 18.01
N CYS A 288 5.35 -12.88 17.79
CA CYS A 288 4.67 -14.16 17.72
C CYS A 288 3.77 -14.44 18.95
N PRO A 289 4.27 -14.35 20.20
CA PRO A 289 3.43 -14.53 21.38
C PRO A 289 2.42 -13.39 21.61
N LEU A 290 2.64 -12.22 21.01
CA LEU A 290 1.77 -11.04 21.13
C LEU A 290 0.74 -10.93 20.01
N GLY A 291 0.64 -11.92 19.12
CA GLY A 291 -0.16 -11.78 17.89
C GLY A 291 -1.60 -11.31 18.11
N ALA A 292 -2.30 -11.86 19.11
CA ALA A 292 -3.66 -11.45 19.45
C ALA A 292 -3.70 -10.03 20.04
N ASP A 293 -2.79 -9.73 20.97
CA ASP A 293 -2.63 -8.40 21.56
C ASP A 293 -2.39 -7.34 20.46
N LEU A 294 -1.53 -7.64 19.48
CA LEU A 294 -1.22 -6.73 18.37
C LEU A 294 -2.40 -6.49 17.42
N ILE A 295 -3.27 -7.48 17.21
CA ILE A 295 -4.51 -7.30 16.46
C ILE A 295 -5.45 -6.35 17.22
N VAL A 296 -5.60 -6.55 18.54
CA VAL A 296 -6.43 -5.70 19.40
C VAL A 296 -5.92 -4.26 19.45
N LEU A 297 -4.60 -4.08 19.54
CA LEU A 297 -3.98 -2.76 19.63
C LEU A 297 -3.85 -2.05 18.28
N GLY A 298 -4.22 -2.70 17.18
CA GLY A 298 -4.30 -2.10 15.84
C GLY A 298 -2.99 -2.06 15.06
N VAL A 299 -3.12 -1.80 13.76
CA VAL A 299 -2.04 -1.88 12.76
C VAL A 299 -0.92 -0.88 13.07
N MET A 300 -1.22 0.30 13.63
CA MET A 300 -0.20 1.29 13.98
C MET A 300 0.65 0.83 15.16
N SER A 301 0.05 0.21 16.19
CA SER A 301 0.81 -0.41 17.29
C SER A 301 1.77 -1.47 16.78
N HIS A 302 1.26 -2.35 15.91
CA HIS A 302 2.05 -3.43 15.34
C HIS A 302 3.20 -2.89 14.49
N LEU A 303 2.93 -1.95 13.60
CA LEU A 303 3.97 -1.37 12.75
C LEU A 303 5.01 -0.58 13.58
N ALA A 304 4.58 0.17 14.59
CA ALA A 304 5.49 0.90 15.48
C ALA A 304 6.41 -0.04 16.27
N LEU A 305 5.87 -1.14 16.80
CA LEU A 305 6.66 -2.17 17.46
C LEU A 305 7.66 -2.78 16.48
N ARG A 306 7.21 -3.18 15.29
CA ARG A 306 8.04 -3.81 14.27
C ARG A 306 9.19 -2.91 13.81
N VAL A 307 8.93 -1.62 13.57
CA VAL A 307 9.95 -0.62 13.22
C VAL A 307 11.02 -0.56 14.31
N THR A 308 10.60 -0.55 15.57
CA THR A 308 11.50 -0.49 16.73
C THR A 308 12.34 -1.76 16.87
N LEU A 309 11.71 -2.94 16.78
CA LEU A 309 12.40 -4.23 16.87
C LEU A 309 13.42 -4.38 15.74
N LYS A 310 13.02 -4.06 14.49
CA LYS A 310 13.91 -4.09 13.33
C LYS A 310 15.08 -3.12 13.47
N ALA A 311 14.87 -1.96 14.09
CA ALA A 311 15.95 -1.01 14.35
C ALA A 311 16.95 -1.56 15.38
N GLY A 312 16.46 -2.17 16.46
CA GLY A 312 17.27 -2.61 17.58
C GLY A 312 17.84 -1.45 18.42
N LEU A 313 18.25 -1.76 19.65
CA LEU A 313 18.61 -0.75 20.66
C LEU A 313 19.79 0.15 20.22
N LYS A 314 20.80 -0.43 19.57
CA LYS A 314 21.97 0.29 19.08
C LYS A 314 21.59 1.43 18.13
N ASN A 315 20.73 1.17 17.14
CA ASN A 315 20.33 2.18 16.17
C ASN A 315 19.41 3.24 16.81
N ILE A 316 18.58 2.85 17.78
CA ILE A 316 17.77 3.76 18.59
C ILE A 316 18.66 4.73 19.37
N GLN A 317 19.67 4.22 20.09
CA GLN A 317 20.62 5.05 20.82
C GLN A 317 21.44 5.95 19.89
N MET A 318 21.88 5.44 18.72
CA MET A 318 22.60 6.26 17.75
C MET A 318 21.73 7.38 17.18
N ALA A 319 20.47 7.11 16.84
CA ALA A 319 19.55 8.12 16.33
C ALA A 319 19.19 9.18 17.39
N ARG A 320 19.31 8.86 18.68
CA ARG A 320 19.11 9.79 19.80
C ARG A 320 20.32 10.69 20.09
N LYS A 321 21.53 10.31 19.66
CA LYS A 321 22.74 11.12 19.92
C LYS A 321 22.77 12.34 19.00
N PRO A 322 23.11 13.53 19.51
CA PRO A 322 23.44 14.66 18.65
C PRO A 322 24.66 14.29 17.81
N ILE A 323 24.58 14.52 16.49
CA ILE A 323 25.65 14.12 15.56
C ILE A 323 26.86 15.03 15.77
N SER A 324 27.93 14.48 16.33
CA SER A 324 29.25 15.10 16.30
C SER A 324 29.91 14.78 14.96
N ASN A 325 30.37 15.81 14.25
CA ASN A 325 31.08 15.73 12.96
C ASN A 325 32.41 14.95 13.08
N GLN A 326 32.37 13.62 13.09
CA GLN A 326 33.59 12.79 13.11
C GLN A 326 33.83 11.96 11.84
N HIS A 327 33.03 12.08 10.78
CA HIS A 327 33.29 11.37 9.51
C HIS A 327 33.43 12.32 8.30
N ARG A 328 34.37 13.27 8.40
CA ARG A 328 35.13 13.77 7.23
C ARG A 328 36.59 13.32 7.36
N LYS A 329 36.85 12.06 7.02
CA LYS A 329 38.19 11.58 6.62
C LYS A 329 38.08 10.76 5.35
N SER A 330 37.63 11.39 4.27
CA SER A 330 38.07 11.04 2.92
C SER A 330 39.10 12.08 2.50
N LYS A 331 40.29 11.60 2.13
CA LYS A 331 41.50 12.36 1.84
C LYS A 331 41.24 13.44 0.76
N PRO A 332 41.71 14.69 0.93
CA PRO A 332 41.82 15.62 -0.19
C PRO A 332 43.08 15.28 -1.00
N GLY A 333 42.91 15.00 -2.28
CA GLY A 333 44.01 15.00 -3.24
C GLY A 333 44.58 16.40 -3.39
N HIS A 334 45.91 16.49 -3.36
CA HIS A 334 46.71 17.69 -3.61
C HIS A 334 46.23 18.47 -4.84
N PHE A 335 45.91 19.75 -4.67
CA PHE A 335 46.27 20.81 -5.61
C PHE A 335 46.47 22.12 -4.84
N ASN A 336 47.69 22.65 -4.91
CA ASN A 336 48.06 23.97 -4.42
C ASN A 336 47.43 25.04 -5.32
N ARG A 337 46.77 26.05 -4.74
CA ARG A 337 47.06 27.46 -5.03
C ARG A 337 46.43 28.40 -4.00
N GLU A 338 47.25 29.28 -3.48
CA GLU A 338 46.94 30.37 -2.56
C GLU A 338 46.10 31.45 -3.23
N SER A 339 45.11 31.98 -2.50
CA SER A 339 44.98 33.42 -2.28
C SER A 339 43.90 33.69 -1.22
N SER A 340 44.31 34.43 -0.21
CA SER A 340 43.56 35.12 0.84
C SER A 340 42.28 35.81 0.37
N ASP A 341 41.18 35.60 1.08
CA ASP A 341 40.50 36.70 1.77
C ASP A 341 39.53 36.19 2.85
N SER A 342 39.49 36.95 3.93
CA SER A 342 38.81 36.70 5.19
C SER A 342 37.30 36.90 5.11
N SER A 343 36.53 35.87 5.46
CA SER A 343 35.22 36.07 6.11
C SER A 343 34.93 34.90 7.04
N SER A 344 34.81 35.21 8.33
CA SER A 344 34.43 34.31 9.40
C SER A 344 33.04 33.69 9.16
N CYS A 345 32.98 32.43 8.76
CA CYS A 345 31.74 31.67 8.76
C CYS A 345 31.69 30.80 10.02
N GLN A 346 30.83 31.20 10.96
CA GLN A 346 30.42 30.38 12.10
C GLN A 346 29.92 29.02 11.58
N ILE A 347 30.59 27.95 12.01
CA ILE A 347 30.20 26.57 11.71
C ILE A 347 29.00 26.25 12.61
N ASN A 348 27.78 26.47 12.10
CA ASN A 348 26.57 26.03 12.77
C ASN A 348 26.54 24.50 12.77
N GLN A 349 26.46 23.91 13.98
CA GLN A 349 26.12 22.51 14.17
C GLN A 349 24.78 22.25 13.46
N SER A 350 24.76 21.39 12.44
CA SER A 350 23.53 21.02 11.75
C SER A 350 22.67 20.19 12.69
N ASP A 351 21.50 20.70 13.08
CA ASP A 351 20.49 19.96 13.85
C ASP A 351 20.16 18.63 13.13
N PRO A 352 20.24 17.46 13.80
CA PRO A 352 19.88 16.18 13.21
C PRO A 352 18.51 16.14 12.54
N SER A 353 17.57 16.99 12.95
CA SER A 353 16.24 17.14 12.37
C SER A 353 16.24 17.70 10.94
N THR A 354 17.33 18.35 10.51
CA THR A 354 17.48 19.03 9.20
C THR A 354 18.17 18.17 8.15
N SER A 355 18.77 17.04 8.54
CA SER A 355 19.59 16.19 7.66
C SER A 355 18.80 15.02 7.05
N TYR A 356 19.29 14.52 5.90
CA TYR A 356 18.81 13.32 5.23
C TYR A 356 19.76 12.15 5.47
N TYR A 357 19.23 11.00 5.91
CA TYR A 357 20.02 9.83 6.26
C TYR A 357 19.79 8.63 5.33
N GLY A 358 19.36 8.87 4.09
CA GLY A 358 19.08 7.80 3.14
C GLY A 358 17.93 6.90 3.59
N ASP A 359 18.10 5.60 3.38
CA ASP A 359 17.18 4.54 3.78
C ASP A 359 17.44 3.98 5.20
N SER A 360 18.30 4.64 5.98
CA SER A 360 18.65 4.22 7.33
C SER A 360 17.52 4.46 8.33
N TYR A 361 17.60 3.79 9.48
CA TYR A 361 16.67 4.01 10.59
C TYR A 361 16.63 5.47 11.07
N SER A 362 17.76 6.19 10.99
CA SER A 362 17.82 7.60 11.39
C SER A 362 16.85 8.48 10.59
N SER A 363 16.62 8.18 9.30
CA SER A 363 15.62 8.89 8.51
C SER A 363 14.22 8.71 9.10
N VAL A 364 13.86 7.49 9.49
CA VAL A 364 12.57 7.15 10.11
C VAL A 364 12.43 7.78 11.50
N PHE A 365 13.46 7.68 12.34
CA PHE A 365 13.44 8.19 13.71
C PHE A 365 13.19 9.70 13.78
N HIS A 366 13.70 10.45 12.80
CA HIS A 366 13.56 11.91 12.74
C HIS A 366 12.30 12.39 11.99
N LEU A 367 11.42 11.50 11.52
CA LEU A 367 10.12 11.92 10.97
C LEU A 367 9.27 12.64 12.03
N LEU A 368 8.42 13.58 11.60
CA LEU A 368 7.61 14.38 12.52
C LEU A 368 6.52 13.52 13.19
N HIS A 369 6.37 13.67 14.50
CA HIS A 369 5.39 12.95 15.31
C HIS A 369 4.26 13.83 15.87
N HIS A 370 4.36 15.16 15.70
CA HIS A 370 3.36 16.16 16.09
C HIS A 370 2.76 15.99 17.51
N LEU A 371 3.56 15.51 18.46
CA LEU A 371 3.10 15.23 19.84
C LEU A 371 2.33 16.43 20.44
N ASN A 372 2.83 17.63 20.20
CA ASN A 372 2.29 18.87 20.77
C ASN A 372 0.95 19.30 20.16
N HIS A 373 0.56 18.77 19.01
CA HIS A 373 -0.72 19.08 18.36
C HIS A 373 -1.80 18.03 18.61
N HIS A 374 -1.44 16.90 19.23
CA HIS A 374 -2.39 15.84 19.55
C HIS A 374 -3.23 16.23 20.78
N SER A 375 -4.52 15.87 20.77
CA SER A 375 -5.38 16.07 21.94
C SER A 375 -4.84 15.29 23.16
N PRO A 376 -5.04 15.78 24.40
CA PRO A 376 -4.58 15.08 25.60
C PRO A 376 -5.06 13.63 25.69
N GLY A 377 -6.33 13.38 25.37
CA GLY A 377 -6.91 12.04 25.36
C GLY A 377 -6.26 11.10 24.34
N LEU A 378 -5.94 11.59 23.14
CA LEU A 378 -5.23 10.80 22.14
C LEU A 378 -3.80 10.49 22.58
N ARG A 379 -3.08 11.48 23.13
CA ARG A 379 -1.73 11.30 23.67
C ARG A 379 -1.72 10.23 24.75
N PHE A 380 -2.71 10.28 25.65
CA PHE A 380 -2.88 9.31 26.72
C PHE A 380 -3.20 7.91 26.18
N LEU A 381 -4.13 7.80 25.22
CA LEU A 381 -4.45 6.54 24.55
C LEU A 381 -3.20 5.88 23.95
N CYS A 382 -2.41 6.63 23.18
CA CYS A 382 -1.19 6.11 22.56
C CYS A 382 -0.18 5.67 23.63
N ALA A 383 0.04 6.50 24.65
CA ALA A 383 1.05 6.26 25.67
C ALA A 383 0.72 5.05 26.56
N VAL A 384 -0.53 4.92 27.04
CA VAL A 384 -0.97 3.76 27.84
C VAL A 384 -0.96 2.49 26.98
N THR A 385 -1.42 2.56 25.72
CA THR A 385 -1.36 1.42 24.79
C THR A 385 0.06 0.87 24.66
N ILE A 386 1.03 1.74 24.42
CA ILE A 386 2.43 1.34 24.27
C ILE A 386 3.07 0.92 25.59
N ALA A 387 2.71 1.54 26.71
CA ALA A 387 3.16 1.11 28.02
C ALA A 387 2.67 -0.31 28.38
N THR A 388 1.40 -0.62 28.13
CA THR A 388 0.84 -1.96 28.30
C THR A 388 1.54 -2.98 27.39
N LEU A 389 1.74 -2.64 26.10
CA LEU A 389 2.48 -3.48 25.16
C LEU A 389 3.92 -3.72 25.60
N TYR A 390 4.59 -2.69 26.11
CA TYR A 390 5.94 -2.78 26.66
C TYR A 390 6.00 -3.71 27.87
N LEU A 391 5.03 -3.65 28.78
CA LEU A 391 4.96 -4.57 29.92
C LEU A 391 4.73 -6.03 29.48
N LYS A 392 3.93 -6.26 28.44
CA LYS A 392 3.77 -7.60 27.83
C LYS A 392 5.07 -8.08 27.20
N LEU A 393 5.75 -7.22 26.44
CA LEU A 393 7.06 -7.51 25.84
C LEU A 393 8.11 -7.89 26.89
N ARG A 394 8.09 -7.23 28.04
CA ARG A 394 8.98 -7.53 29.18
C ARG A 394 8.86 -8.96 29.72
N LYS A 395 7.68 -9.57 29.60
CA LYS A 395 7.44 -10.94 30.08
C LYS A 395 7.98 -12.01 29.12
N ILE A 396 8.25 -11.67 27.85
CA ILE A 396 8.66 -12.63 26.81
C ILE A 396 10.16 -12.93 26.88
N GLY A 397 10.99 -11.95 27.24
CA GLY A 397 12.44 -12.11 27.38
C GLY A 397 13.24 -10.98 26.72
N PRO A 398 14.49 -10.75 27.14
CA PRO A 398 15.29 -9.64 26.64
C PRO A 398 15.62 -9.79 25.14
N PRO A 399 15.93 -8.70 24.44
CA PRO A 399 16.43 -8.76 23.07
C PRO A 399 17.78 -9.51 22.99
N PRO A 400 18.22 -9.93 21.78
CA PRO A 400 19.42 -10.74 21.63
C PRO A 400 20.67 -9.94 22.01
N ALA A 401 21.72 -10.64 22.47
CA ALA A 401 22.99 -10.03 22.89
C ALA A 401 23.66 -9.16 21.80
N SER A 402 23.35 -9.38 20.51
CA SER A 402 23.79 -8.53 19.40
C SER A 402 23.27 -7.09 19.47
N TRP A 403 22.25 -6.81 20.30
CA TRP A 403 21.76 -5.47 20.59
C TRP A 403 22.51 -4.79 21.73
N ALA A 404 23.30 -5.54 22.52
CA ALA A 404 24.16 -4.99 23.54
C ALA A 404 25.40 -4.36 22.89
N LEU A 405 25.71 -3.12 23.27
CA LEU A 405 26.97 -2.50 22.90
C LEU A 405 28.11 -3.27 23.57
N SER A 406 29.15 -3.66 22.84
CA SER A 406 30.46 -3.90 23.48
C SER A 406 30.79 -2.63 24.25
N ARG A 407 30.73 -2.69 25.60
CA ARG A 407 31.09 -1.56 26.47
C ARG A 407 32.39 -0.98 25.92
N LEU A 408 32.36 0.30 25.51
CA LEU A 408 33.59 1.05 25.27
C LEU A 408 34.39 0.94 26.56
N THR A 409 35.54 0.30 26.45
CA THR A 409 36.49 0.06 27.53
C THR A 409 36.78 1.36 28.27
N GLY A 410 36.64 1.33 29.59
CA GLY A 410 37.05 2.47 30.40
C GLY A 410 36.68 2.51 31.87
N VAL A 411 36.09 1.48 32.50
CA VAL A 411 36.11 1.37 33.97
C VAL A 411 36.14 -0.10 34.37
N ASN A 412 37.23 -0.53 35.01
CA ASN A 412 37.34 -1.81 35.69
C ASN A 412 36.41 -1.81 36.90
N SER A 413 35.29 -2.52 36.81
CA SER A 413 34.60 -3.06 37.97
C SER A 413 34.24 -4.50 37.67
N GLN A 414 34.96 -5.43 38.30
CA GLN A 414 34.61 -6.84 38.35
C GLN A 414 33.27 -6.98 39.08
N SER A 415 32.18 -7.09 38.31
CA SER A 415 30.96 -7.76 38.74
C SER A 415 30.64 -8.81 37.71
N THR A 416 30.63 -10.07 38.14
CA THR A 416 29.99 -11.19 37.45
C THR A 416 28.49 -10.87 37.37
N GLU A 417 28.07 -10.21 36.29
CA GLU A 417 26.66 -9.96 36.00
C GLU A 417 26.14 -11.09 35.11
N GLU A 418 25.06 -11.72 35.58
CA GLU A 418 24.32 -12.79 34.92
C GLU A 418 23.93 -12.41 33.48
N GLU A 419 24.33 -13.24 32.51
CA GLU A 419 23.81 -13.20 31.15
C GLU A 419 22.27 -13.40 31.19
N GLY A 420 21.50 -12.33 31.01
CA GLY A 420 20.04 -12.41 30.85
C GLY A 420 19.19 -11.34 31.54
N SER A 421 19.78 -10.39 32.27
CA SER A 421 18.99 -9.37 32.99
C SER A 421 18.52 -8.21 32.11
N TRP A 422 17.26 -7.78 32.31
CA TRP A 422 16.68 -6.58 31.68
C TRP A 422 17.40 -5.30 32.17
N GLY A 423 18.34 -4.79 31.38
CA GLY A 423 19.10 -3.56 31.67
C GLY A 423 18.24 -2.29 31.91
N SER A 424 18.81 -1.31 32.63
CA SER A 424 18.17 -0.06 33.06
C SER A 424 17.68 0.86 31.94
N GLU A 425 18.17 0.68 30.71
CA GLU A 425 17.82 1.53 29.54
C GLU A 425 16.72 0.93 28.64
N LEU A 426 16.11 -0.20 29.00
CA LEU A 426 15.11 -0.87 28.14
C LEU A 426 13.81 -0.06 27.94
N TRP A 427 13.53 0.92 28.80
CA TRP A 427 12.44 1.88 28.58
C TRP A 427 12.60 2.67 27.27
N LEU A 428 13.82 2.77 26.73
CA LEU A 428 14.10 3.38 25.42
C LEU A 428 13.36 2.68 24.29
N LEU A 429 13.16 1.36 24.38
CA LEU A 429 12.36 0.61 23.41
C LEU A 429 10.90 1.07 23.44
N GLY A 430 10.29 1.10 24.63
CA GLY A 430 8.90 1.53 24.77
C GLY A 430 8.68 2.98 24.33
N SER A 431 9.61 3.89 24.66
CA SER A 431 9.56 5.27 24.16
C SER A 431 9.75 5.34 22.63
N ALA A 432 10.65 4.54 22.05
CA ALA A 432 10.82 4.48 20.59
C ALA A 432 9.55 3.94 19.89
N VAL A 433 8.89 2.93 20.46
CA VAL A 433 7.58 2.46 19.96
C VAL A 433 6.56 3.59 20.03
N LEU A 434 6.48 4.34 21.13
CA LEU A 434 5.55 5.47 21.26
C LEU A 434 5.84 6.55 20.21
N ARG A 435 7.11 6.90 20.00
CA ARG A 435 7.53 7.82 18.93
C ARG A 435 6.99 7.35 17.59
N HIS A 436 7.27 6.10 17.22
CA HIS A 436 6.85 5.58 15.92
C HIS A 436 5.33 5.50 15.79
N PHE A 437 4.60 5.14 16.85
CA PHE A 437 3.14 5.15 16.84
C PHE A 437 2.61 6.54 16.47
N LEU A 438 3.15 7.59 17.10
CA LEU A 438 2.74 8.97 16.85
C LEU A 438 3.15 9.44 15.43
N GLN A 439 4.34 9.06 14.95
CA GLN A 439 4.79 9.36 13.59
C GLN A 439 3.89 8.75 12.52
N LEU A 440 3.40 7.52 12.73
CA LEU A 440 2.62 6.82 11.73
C LEU A 440 1.33 7.55 11.35
N ARG A 441 0.78 8.42 12.21
CA ARG A 441 -0.41 9.24 11.88
C ARG A 441 -0.20 10.18 10.70
N CYS A 442 1.03 10.67 10.54
CA CYS A 442 1.37 11.66 9.52
C CYS A 442 2.31 11.12 8.44
N ASN A 443 2.94 9.96 8.66
CA ASN A 443 4.01 9.46 7.78
C ASN A 443 3.76 8.03 7.24
N ALA A 444 2.72 7.34 7.72
CA ALA A 444 2.40 6.02 7.20
C ALA A 444 1.72 6.12 5.84
N GLN A 445 2.02 5.16 4.97
CA GLN A 445 1.45 5.03 3.65
C GLN A 445 0.67 3.74 3.53
N ALA A 446 -0.55 3.85 3.00
CA ALA A 446 -1.35 2.72 2.55
C ALA A 446 -0.72 2.10 1.29
N ILE A 447 -0.38 0.82 1.36
CA ILE A 447 0.03 0.04 0.18
C ILE A 447 -1.23 -0.47 -0.50
N LEU A 448 -1.43 0.00 -1.71
CA LEU A 448 -2.59 -0.33 -2.53
C LEU A 448 -2.22 -1.46 -3.52
N THR A 449 -3.16 -2.37 -3.75
CA THR A 449 -3.12 -3.28 -4.90
C THR A 449 -4.42 -3.18 -5.66
N LEU A 450 -4.36 -3.43 -6.97
CA LEU A 450 -5.55 -3.62 -7.79
C LEU A 450 -6.10 -5.02 -7.52
N GLN A 451 -7.37 -5.12 -7.15
CA GLN A 451 -8.14 -6.35 -7.08
C GLN A 451 -9.09 -6.39 -8.28
N ASP A 452 -8.94 -7.43 -9.12
CA ASP A 452 -9.87 -7.71 -10.21
C ASP A 452 -11.16 -8.29 -9.59
N THR A 453 -12.28 -7.55 -9.66
CA THR A 453 -13.56 -7.94 -9.02
C THR A 453 -14.15 -9.25 -9.54
N GLU A 454 -13.62 -9.79 -10.64
CA GLU A 454 -14.22 -10.89 -11.40
C GLU A 454 -13.36 -12.17 -11.47
N LYS A 455 -12.04 -12.09 -11.18
CA LYS A 455 -11.15 -13.28 -11.14
C LYS A 455 -11.44 -14.20 -9.95
N GLU A 456 -11.96 -13.65 -8.84
CA GLU A 456 -12.33 -14.46 -7.67
C GLU A 456 -13.63 -15.26 -7.87
N LYS A 457 -14.45 -14.95 -8.88
CA LYS A 457 -15.76 -15.58 -9.10
C LYS A 457 -15.74 -16.68 -10.17
N GLY A 458 -14.57 -17.11 -10.65
CA GLY A 458 -14.45 -18.16 -11.66
C GLY A 458 -14.93 -17.78 -13.07
N ALA A 459 -15.28 -16.52 -13.31
CA ALA A 459 -15.62 -16.00 -14.62
C ALA A 459 -14.32 -15.65 -15.36
N ALA A 460 -13.79 -16.60 -16.13
CA ALA A 460 -12.47 -16.50 -16.74
C ALA A 460 -12.29 -15.35 -17.74
N ASN A 461 -13.32 -14.61 -18.15
CA ASN A 461 -13.21 -13.57 -19.18
C ASN A 461 -14.30 -12.50 -19.01
N SER A 462 -14.13 -11.57 -18.06
CA SER A 462 -14.83 -10.30 -18.20
C SER A 462 -14.14 -9.48 -19.28
N PRO A 463 -14.88 -8.92 -20.24
CA PRO A 463 -14.28 -8.25 -21.38
C PRO A 463 -13.72 -6.86 -21.08
N VAL A 464 -14.07 -6.27 -19.93
CA VAL A 464 -13.56 -4.96 -19.49
C VAL A 464 -13.08 -5.10 -18.06
N GLN A 465 -11.83 -4.72 -17.82
CA GLN A 465 -11.25 -4.83 -16.48
C GLN A 465 -11.95 -3.86 -15.52
N SER A 466 -12.67 -4.41 -14.55
CA SER A 466 -13.10 -3.71 -13.35
C SER A 466 -12.10 -4.03 -12.24
N SER A 467 -11.19 -3.10 -11.97
CA SER A 467 -10.19 -3.22 -10.91
C SER A 467 -10.52 -2.21 -9.80
N ARG A 468 -10.61 -2.68 -8.56
CA ARG A 468 -10.72 -1.82 -7.38
C ARG A 468 -9.35 -1.73 -6.70
N GLU A 469 -8.94 -0.52 -6.32
CA GLU A 469 -7.80 -0.36 -5.42
C GLU A 469 -8.22 -0.72 -4.00
N ILE A 470 -7.50 -1.65 -3.39
CA ILE A 470 -7.69 -2.06 -2.00
C ILE A 470 -6.39 -1.85 -1.23
N CYS A 471 -6.52 -1.37 0.00
CA CYS A 471 -5.39 -1.25 0.91
C CYS A 471 -5.09 -2.61 1.54
N ILE A 472 -3.88 -3.12 1.34
CA ILE A 472 -3.48 -4.44 1.83
C ILE A 472 -2.50 -4.37 3.00
N ALA A 473 -1.80 -3.25 3.16
CA ALA A 473 -0.81 -3.07 4.19
C ALA A 473 -0.61 -1.59 4.51
N THR A 474 -0.15 -1.33 5.73
CA THR A 474 0.37 -0.02 6.14
C THR A 474 1.89 -0.10 6.22
N ALA A 475 2.58 0.92 5.74
CA ALA A 475 4.05 0.94 5.71
C ALA A 475 4.62 2.32 5.99
N ILE A 476 5.90 2.37 6.37
CA ILE A 476 6.64 3.63 6.56
C ILE A 476 7.82 3.67 5.60
N PHE A 477 7.95 4.78 4.88
CA PHE A 477 8.91 4.96 3.79
C PHE A 477 9.86 6.12 4.12
N PRO A 478 11.16 5.85 4.36
CA PRO A 478 12.08 6.88 4.86
C PRO A 478 12.21 8.10 3.95
N THR A 479 12.20 7.88 2.63
CA THR A 479 12.45 8.93 1.63
C THR A 479 11.15 9.51 1.10
N LEU A 480 10.12 8.68 0.90
CA LEU A 480 8.81 9.13 0.44
C LEU A 480 8.18 10.14 1.41
N SER A 481 8.36 9.94 2.73
CA SER A 481 7.84 10.84 3.77
C SER A 481 8.46 12.25 3.76
N LEU A 482 9.42 12.55 2.87
CA LEU A 482 9.98 13.89 2.69
C LEU A 482 9.22 14.72 1.64
N LEU A 483 8.29 14.12 0.90
CA LEU A 483 7.46 14.84 -0.06
C LEU A 483 6.37 15.60 0.68
N ASN A 484 6.42 16.93 0.62
CA ASN A 484 5.37 17.77 1.19
C ASN A 484 4.09 17.78 0.36
N HIS A 485 3.03 18.30 0.95
CA HIS A 485 1.70 18.31 0.37
C HIS A 485 1.46 19.45 -0.63
N SER A 486 0.77 19.12 -1.73
CA SER A 486 -0.02 20.05 -2.54
C SER A 486 -1.33 19.38 -2.98
N CYS A 487 -2.44 20.12 -2.94
CA CYS A 487 -3.74 19.63 -3.43
C CYS A 487 -3.75 19.43 -4.96
N TYR A 488 -2.74 19.95 -5.67
CA TYR A 488 -2.48 19.71 -7.08
C TYR A 488 -0.99 19.40 -7.29
N PRO A 489 -0.58 18.13 -7.13
CA PRO A 489 0.83 17.77 -7.05
C PRO A 489 1.56 17.85 -8.40
N ASN A 490 2.89 17.92 -8.37
CA ASN A 490 3.76 17.78 -9.54
C ASN A 490 4.41 16.39 -9.65
N THR A 491 3.88 15.42 -8.90
CA THR A 491 4.36 14.05 -8.85
C THR A 491 3.26 13.02 -9.12
N SER A 492 3.68 11.80 -9.47
CA SER A 492 2.84 10.61 -9.52
C SER A 492 3.54 9.45 -8.82
N LEU A 493 2.77 8.66 -8.05
CA LEU A 493 3.26 7.52 -7.28
C LEU A 493 2.83 6.22 -7.94
N VAL A 494 3.75 5.25 -7.96
CA VAL A 494 3.50 3.90 -8.49
C VAL A 494 3.99 2.88 -7.49
N PHE A 495 3.08 2.06 -6.97
CA PHE A 495 3.44 0.87 -6.22
C PHE A 495 3.76 -0.28 -7.16
N ASN A 496 4.87 -0.95 -6.90
CA ASN A 496 5.14 -2.25 -7.48
C ASN A 496 5.06 -3.31 -6.38
N THR A 497 4.01 -4.13 -6.41
CA THR A 497 3.73 -5.15 -5.40
C THR A 497 4.25 -6.55 -5.78
N GLY A 498 5.11 -6.65 -6.80
CA GLY A 498 5.77 -7.90 -7.19
C GLY A 498 4.82 -8.94 -7.82
N THR A 499 3.61 -8.54 -8.22
CA THR A 499 2.57 -9.39 -8.82
C THR A 499 2.73 -9.63 -10.32
N GLY A 500 3.77 -9.06 -10.94
CA GLY A 500 4.05 -9.27 -12.36
C GLY A 500 4.35 -10.74 -12.67
N THR A 501 3.37 -11.44 -13.22
CA THR A 501 3.45 -12.79 -13.80
C THR A 501 4.30 -12.81 -15.07
N HIS A 502 5.54 -12.34 -15.03
CA HIS A 502 6.52 -12.59 -16.07
C HIS A 502 7.92 -12.68 -15.45
N LEU A 503 8.20 -13.81 -14.80
CA LEU A 503 9.54 -14.40 -14.93
C LEU A 503 9.65 -14.89 -16.37
N SER A 504 9.96 -13.96 -17.28
CA SER A 504 10.44 -14.30 -18.62
C SER A 504 11.62 -15.26 -18.48
N GLY A 505 11.54 -16.37 -19.21
CA GLY A 505 12.44 -17.50 -19.09
C GLY A 505 13.91 -17.10 -19.13
N SER A 506 14.65 -17.52 -18.11
CA SER A 506 16.06 -17.83 -18.28
C SER A 506 16.31 -19.20 -17.66
N TYR A 507 16.88 -20.05 -18.50
CA TYR A 507 17.10 -21.47 -18.32
C TYR A 507 17.91 -21.77 -17.05
N TRP A 508 17.68 -22.98 -16.54
CA TRP A 508 18.46 -23.64 -15.50
C TRP A 508 19.96 -23.52 -15.77
N ALA A 509 20.68 -22.94 -14.81
CA ALA A 509 22.08 -23.27 -14.57
C ALA A 509 22.20 -23.64 -13.09
N PRO A 510 22.55 -24.89 -12.76
CA PRO A 510 22.78 -25.30 -11.38
C PRO A 510 24.16 -24.77 -10.97
N ASP A 511 24.22 -23.55 -10.44
CA ASP A 511 25.36 -23.17 -9.61
C ASP A 511 24.92 -22.16 -8.54
N VAL A 512 25.10 -22.58 -7.29
CA VAL A 512 24.70 -21.86 -6.08
C VAL A 512 25.78 -20.83 -5.80
N THR A 513 25.54 -19.58 -6.22
CA THR A 513 26.26 -18.43 -5.68
C THR A 513 25.24 -17.48 -5.05
N GLU A 514 25.40 -17.20 -3.75
CA GLU A 514 24.50 -16.42 -2.89
C GLU A 514 24.12 -15.05 -3.49
N SER A 515 24.98 -14.45 -4.33
CA SER A 515 24.75 -13.13 -4.93
C SER A 515 23.54 -13.04 -5.89
N ARG A 516 23.06 -14.16 -6.45
CA ARG A 516 21.86 -14.17 -7.33
C ARG A 516 20.56 -14.36 -6.55
N ALA A 517 20.60 -14.96 -5.36
CA ALA A 517 19.43 -15.14 -4.50
C ALA A 517 18.99 -13.80 -3.88
N GLU A 518 19.95 -12.95 -3.51
CA GLU A 518 19.68 -11.59 -3.02
C GLU A 518 18.99 -10.72 -4.09
N ARG A 519 19.42 -10.78 -5.36
CA ARG A 519 18.75 -10.06 -6.46
C ARG A 519 17.32 -10.55 -6.73
N ARG A 520 17.06 -11.85 -6.56
CA ARG A 520 15.71 -12.44 -6.67
C ARG A 520 14.82 -12.07 -5.47
N SER A 521 15.41 -11.87 -4.28
CA SER A 521 14.72 -11.40 -3.07
C SER A 521 14.31 -9.92 -3.18
N THR A 522 15.17 -9.06 -3.75
CA THR A 522 14.83 -7.64 -3.99
C THR A 522 13.73 -7.45 -5.04
N ALA A 523 13.62 -8.33 -6.04
CA ALA A 523 12.60 -8.24 -7.09
C ALA A 523 11.16 -8.58 -6.60
N ARG A 524 11.02 -9.13 -5.39
CA ARG A 524 9.73 -9.55 -4.81
C ARG A 524 9.22 -8.65 -3.69
N ARG A 525 9.93 -7.57 -3.35
CA ARG A 525 9.54 -6.64 -2.28
C ARG A 525 8.73 -5.50 -2.86
N VAL A 526 7.80 -4.97 -2.06
CA VAL A 526 7.07 -3.75 -2.43
C VAL A 526 8.07 -2.60 -2.57
N THR A 527 7.98 -1.91 -3.70
CA THR A 527 8.73 -0.69 -3.96
C THR A 527 7.76 0.38 -4.41
N ILE A 528 8.17 1.64 -4.23
CA ILE A 528 7.44 2.78 -4.74
C ILE A 528 8.35 3.62 -5.62
N THR A 529 7.83 4.04 -6.76
CA THR A 529 8.51 4.96 -7.67
C THR A 529 7.72 6.26 -7.74
N VAL A 530 8.41 7.38 -7.57
CA VAL A 530 7.85 8.72 -7.74
C VAL A 530 8.37 9.29 -9.05
N ARG A 531 7.46 9.75 -9.90
CA ARG A 531 7.76 10.38 -11.18
C ARG A 531 7.27 11.82 -11.20
N ALA A 532 7.90 12.67 -11.99
CA ALA A 532 7.39 14.00 -12.27
C ALA A 532 6.12 13.88 -13.14
N SER A 533 4.97 14.40 -12.68
CA SER A 533 3.73 14.40 -13.47
C SER A 533 3.70 15.52 -14.52
N LYS A 534 4.53 16.55 -14.31
CA LYS A 534 4.73 17.70 -15.19
C LYS A 534 6.19 18.12 -15.15
N ASN A 535 6.61 19.02 -16.03
CA ASN A 535 7.97 19.58 -15.96
C ASN A 535 8.17 20.32 -14.63
N ILE A 536 9.30 20.07 -13.97
CA ILE A 536 9.67 20.75 -12.71
C ILE A 536 10.95 21.54 -12.96
N THR A 537 10.90 22.83 -12.62
CA THR A 537 12.01 23.77 -12.83
C THR A 537 13.03 23.70 -11.70
N VAL A 538 14.26 24.16 -11.94
CA VAL A 538 15.32 24.18 -10.92
C VAL A 538 14.89 25.02 -9.71
N GLY A 539 15.08 24.49 -8.51
CA GLY A 539 14.68 25.12 -7.25
C GLY A 539 13.21 24.95 -6.88
N GLN A 540 12.37 24.42 -7.78
CA GLN A 540 10.96 24.17 -7.47
C GLN A 540 10.82 22.98 -6.51
N GLU A 541 9.91 23.13 -5.54
CA GLU A 541 9.58 22.05 -4.60
C GLU A 541 8.89 20.89 -5.32
N ILE A 542 9.27 19.68 -4.93
CA ILE A 542 8.70 18.43 -5.39
C ILE A 542 7.66 18.01 -4.35
N VAL A 543 6.38 18.02 -4.76
CA VAL A 543 5.23 17.88 -3.87
C VAL A 543 4.33 16.73 -4.28
N HIS A 544 3.70 16.10 -3.30
CA HIS A 544 2.73 15.02 -3.47
C HIS A 544 1.37 15.41 -2.85
N CYS A 545 0.31 14.65 -3.12
CA CYS A 545 -1.00 14.85 -2.51
C CYS A 545 -1.25 13.77 -1.46
N TYR A 546 -1.56 14.16 -0.23
CA TYR A 546 -1.77 13.26 0.91
C TYR A 546 -3.18 12.62 0.95
N GLY A 547 -3.96 12.81 -0.13
CA GLY A 547 -5.35 12.37 -0.24
C GLY A 547 -6.30 13.50 -0.66
N PRO A 548 -6.33 14.65 0.04
CA PRO A 548 -7.21 15.77 -0.29
C PRO A 548 -6.81 16.47 -1.60
N HIS A 549 -7.29 15.96 -2.73
CA HIS A 549 -6.98 16.45 -4.07
C HIS A 549 -8.00 17.48 -4.56
N SER A 550 -7.52 18.53 -5.21
CA SER A 550 -8.32 19.65 -5.72
C SER A 550 -9.45 19.23 -6.67
N SER A 551 -9.16 18.32 -7.61
CA SER A 551 -10.15 17.74 -8.53
C SER A 551 -11.28 16.92 -7.87
N ARG A 552 -11.15 16.54 -6.60
CA ARG A 552 -12.08 15.61 -5.93
C ARG A 552 -12.84 16.24 -4.76
N MET A 553 -12.36 17.36 -4.23
CA MET A 553 -12.78 17.86 -2.93
C MET A 553 -12.68 19.38 -2.86
N ALA A 554 -13.66 20.04 -2.26
CA ALA A 554 -13.68 21.49 -2.08
C ALA A 554 -12.56 21.99 -1.15
N SER A 555 -12.09 23.23 -1.36
CA SER A 555 -10.93 23.79 -0.66
C SER A 555 -11.03 23.75 0.87
N GLN A 556 -12.18 24.15 1.42
CA GLN A 556 -12.42 24.17 2.86
C GLN A 556 -12.32 22.76 3.48
N GLU A 557 -12.90 21.76 2.81
CA GLU A 557 -12.86 20.37 3.26
C GLU A 557 -11.43 19.79 3.16
N ARG A 558 -10.69 20.13 2.09
CA ARG A 558 -9.28 19.73 1.97
C ARG A 558 -8.44 20.29 3.12
N GLN A 559 -8.57 21.58 3.40
CA GLN A 559 -7.86 22.25 4.48
C GLN A 559 -8.24 21.67 5.85
N ARG A 560 -9.53 21.39 6.09
CA ARG A 560 -10.00 20.75 7.33
C ARG A 560 -9.33 19.38 7.55
N LEU A 561 -9.38 18.49 6.56
CA LEU A 561 -8.79 17.15 6.67
C LEU A 561 -7.27 17.20 6.85
N LEU A 562 -6.58 18.10 6.15
CA LEU A 562 -5.14 18.30 6.31
C LEU A 562 -4.78 18.84 7.70
N GLN A 563 -5.56 19.78 8.22
CA GLN A 563 -5.36 20.33 9.56
C GLN A 563 -5.62 19.28 10.65
N GLU A 564 -6.65 18.45 10.51
CA GLU A 564 -7.03 17.41 11.48
C GLU A 564 -5.99 16.28 11.57
N GLN A 565 -5.40 15.88 10.44
CA GLN A 565 -4.46 14.75 10.39
C GLN A 565 -2.98 15.15 10.40
N TYR A 566 -2.62 16.24 9.72
CA TYR A 566 -1.23 16.66 9.49
C TYR A 566 -0.89 18.01 10.13
N TYR A 567 -1.85 18.66 10.80
CA TYR A 567 -1.62 19.85 11.63
C TYR A 567 -1.09 21.08 10.89
N PHE A 568 -1.40 21.22 9.60
CA PHE A 568 -1.07 22.41 8.82
C PHE A 568 -2.22 22.85 7.93
N LEU A 569 -2.24 24.14 7.62
CA LEU A 569 -3.18 24.74 6.66
C LEU A 569 -2.53 24.80 5.27
N CYS A 570 -3.14 24.15 4.27
CA CYS A 570 -2.58 24.15 2.92
C CYS A 570 -2.81 25.49 2.20
N GLN A 571 -1.71 26.07 1.72
CA GLN A 571 -1.66 27.31 0.95
C GLN A 571 -1.13 27.07 -0.48
N CYS A 572 -1.40 25.89 -1.05
CA CYS A 572 -1.00 25.60 -2.43
C CYS A 572 -1.83 26.44 -3.42
N GLU A 573 -1.33 26.59 -4.65
CA GLU A 573 -1.98 27.32 -5.73
C GLU A 573 -3.47 26.95 -5.89
N ALA A 574 -3.82 25.67 -5.83
CA ALA A 574 -5.21 25.21 -5.94
C ALA A 574 -6.11 25.58 -4.75
N CYS A 575 -5.54 25.87 -3.58
CA CYS A 575 -6.28 26.41 -2.44
C CYS A 575 -6.41 27.93 -2.53
N THR A 576 -5.35 28.62 -2.96
CA THR A 576 -5.33 30.08 -3.15
C THR A 576 -6.29 30.52 -4.24
N LEU A 577 -6.25 29.89 -5.42
CA LEU A 577 -7.18 30.18 -6.52
C LEU A 577 -8.64 29.98 -6.11
N ALA A 578 -8.93 28.92 -5.34
CA ALA A 578 -10.29 28.68 -4.85
C ALA A 578 -10.77 29.72 -3.82
N GLN A 579 -9.83 30.33 -3.08
CA GLN A 579 -10.14 31.45 -2.18
C GLN A 579 -10.38 32.73 -2.98
N GLU A 580 -9.53 33.01 -3.97
CA GLU A 580 -9.68 34.16 -4.88
C GLU A 580 -10.96 34.07 -5.72
N GLU A 581 -11.36 32.88 -6.16
CA GLU A 581 -12.66 32.67 -6.82
C GLU A 581 -13.81 32.95 -5.85
N ALA A 582 -13.73 32.47 -4.60
CA ALA A 582 -14.75 32.72 -3.59
C ALA A 582 -14.87 34.22 -3.22
N GLU A 583 -13.74 34.95 -3.17
CA GLU A 583 -13.68 36.38 -2.85
C GLU A 583 -14.00 37.26 -4.08
N GLY A 584 -13.56 36.87 -5.27
CA GLY A 584 -13.80 37.56 -6.54
C GLY A 584 -15.21 37.40 -7.11
N THR A 585 -15.97 36.42 -6.61
CA THR A 585 -17.40 36.28 -6.91
C THR A 585 -18.23 37.43 -6.31
N GLU A 586 -17.72 38.16 -5.31
CA GLU A 586 -18.33 39.43 -4.87
C GLU A 586 -18.07 40.60 -5.84
N GLY A 587 -17.21 40.45 -6.85
CA GLY A 587 -16.68 41.57 -7.65
C GLY A 587 -16.91 41.53 -9.16
N GLN A 588 -17.10 40.37 -9.80
CA GLN A 588 -17.32 40.32 -11.26
C GLN A 588 -18.10 39.06 -11.68
N LEU A 589 -19.42 39.20 -11.68
CA LEU A 589 -20.32 38.28 -12.36
C LEU A 589 -21.11 39.07 -13.41
N GLN A 590 -21.12 38.58 -14.66
CA GLN A 590 -22.30 38.69 -15.54
C GLN A 590 -23.42 37.74 -15.08
N HIS A 591 -23.59 37.65 -13.76
CA HIS A 591 -24.70 37.02 -13.05
C HIS A 591 -24.98 37.94 -11.88
N THR A 592 -26.15 38.56 -11.86
CA THR A 592 -26.60 39.34 -10.73
C THR A 592 -26.78 38.42 -9.52
N GLU A 593 -25.75 38.33 -8.68
CA GLU A 593 -25.89 37.90 -7.28
C GLU A 593 -26.58 39.03 -6.51
N ASP A 594 -27.91 38.96 -6.49
CA ASP A 594 -28.67 39.54 -5.38
C ASP A 594 -28.90 38.45 -4.33
N ARG A 595 -28.79 38.82 -3.06
CA ARG A 595 -28.68 37.96 -1.87
C ARG A 595 -29.94 37.13 -1.62
N GLY A 596 -30.18 36.09 -2.45
CA GLY A 596 -31.37 35.25 -2.37
C GLY A 596 -31.29 33.92 -3.13
N THR A 597 -30.25 33.11 -2.91
CA THR A 597 -30.19 31.63 -2.98
C THR A 597 -31.01 30.85 -4.04
N GLY A 598 -30.45 30.65 -5.25
CA GLY A 598 -30.85 29.53 -6.13
C GLY A 598 -30.25 29.50 -7.53
N PHE A 599 -30.00 28.31 -8.07
CA PHE A 599 -29.56 28.02 -9.44
C PHE A 599 -30.69 28.26 -10.44
N LEU A 600 -30.40 28.96 -11.53
CA LEU A 600 -31.36 29.28 -12.59
C LEU A 600 -31.23 28.28 -13.75
N CYS A 601 -32.37 27.90 -14.32
CA CYS A 601 -32.39 27.11 -15.55
C CYS A 601 -31.67 27.86 -16.69
N SER A 602 -30.79 27.16 -17.41
CA SER A 602 -30.00 27.73 -18.53
C SER A 602 -30.85 28.13 -19.74
N GLN A 603 -32.13 27.75 -19.77
CA GLN A 603 -33.09 28.16 -20.79
C GLN A 603 -33.69 29.51 -20.42
N SER A 604 -33.43 30.52 -21.25
CA SER A 604 -33.83 31.92 -21.02
C SER A 604 -35.33 32.15 -20.81
N SER A 605 -36.18 31.22 -21.27
CA SER A 605 -37.64 31.29 -21.13
C SER A 605 -38.22 30.51 -19.93
N CYS A 606 -37.40 29.73 -19.20
CA CYS A 606 -37.90 28.81 -18.19
C CYS A 606 -38.16 29.47 -16.84
N GLY A 607 -37.29 30.39 -16.41
CA GLY A 607 -37.41 31.09 -15.12
C GLY A 607 -37.35 30.20 -13.87
N HIS A 608 -37.19 28.88 -14.01
CA HIS A 608 -37.15 27.94 -12.89
C HIS A 608 -35.88 28.14 -12.06
N ARG A 609 -36.06 28.13 -10.74
CA ARG A 609 -35.00 28.37 -9.75
C ARG A 609 -34.96 27.23 -8.74
N MET A 610 -33.77 26.68 -8.49
CA MET A 610 -33.55 25.61 -7.53
C MET A 610 -32.66 26.10 -6.39
N SER A 611 -33.00 25.85 -5.13
CA SER A 611 -32.11 26.20 -4.02
C SER A 611 -30.86 25.30 -4.00
N SER A 612 -29.81 25.74 -3.31
CA SER A 612 -28.60 24.93 -3.10
C SER A 612 -28.87 23.64 -2.34
N SER A 613 -29.82 23.67 -1.39
CA SER A 613 -30.27 22.48 -0.66
C SER A 613 -30.98 21.48 -1.58
N GLU A 614 -31.82 21.95 -2.52
CA GLU A 614 -32.50 21.08 -3.48
C GLU A 614 -31.50 20.43 -4.43
N VAL A 615 -30.53 21.18 -4.96
CA VAL A 615 -29.46 20.61 -5.80
C VAL A 615 -28.64 19.58 -5.04
N SER A 616 -28.24 19.88 -3.79
CA SER A 616 -27.50 18.93 -2.95
C SER A 616 -28.28 17.64 -2.69
N HIS A 617 -29.58 17.76 -2.40
CA HIS A 617 -30.46 16.60 -2.21
C HIS A 617 -30.59 15.76 -3.49
N ARG A 618 -30.75 16.41 -4.66
CA ARG A 618 -30.81 15.72 -5.96
C ARG A 618 -29.50 15.01 -6.30
N LEU A 619 -28.36 15.62 -6.03
CA LEU A 619 -27.05 14.99 -6.21
C LEU A 619 -26.92 13.74 -5.34
N GLN A 620 -27.33 13.82 -4.08
CA GLN A 620 -27.31 12.67 -3.17
C GLN A 620 -28.26 11.56 -3.65
N GLU A 621 -29.46 11.90 -4.11
CA GLU A 621 -30.42 10.95 -4.67
C GLU A 621 -29.83 10.20 -5.89
N VAL A 622 -29.10 10.90 -6.76
CA VAL A 622 -28.42 10.29 -7.91
C VAL A 622 -27.31 9.35 -7.46
N ARG A 623 -26.48 9.73 -6.48
CA ARG A 623 -25.42 8.87 -5.92
C ARG A 623 -25.97 7.57 -5.34
N VAL A 624 -27.00 7.66 -4.50
CA VAL A 624 -27.65 6.48 -3.90
C VAL A 624 -28.23 5.56 -4.97
N LYS A 625 -28.84 6.12 -6.02
CA LYS A 625 -29.36 5.30 -7.14
C LYS A 625 -28.25 4.67 -7.98
N LEU A 626 -27.10 5.33 -8.14
CA LEU A 626 -25.93 4.77 -8.81
C LEU A 626 -25.39 3.58 -8.01
N GLU A 627 -25.16 3.72 -6.70
CA GLU A 627 -24.70 2.63 -5.82
C GLU A 627 -25.64 1.43 -5.91
N LYS A 628 -26.94 1.65 -5.74
CA LYS A 628 -27.96 0.59 -5.90
C LYS A 628 -27.89 -0.07 -7.26
N ALA A 629 -27.66 0.68 -8.33
CA ALA A 629 -27.58 0.12 -9.67
C ALA A 629 -26.33 -0.74 -9.87
N VAL A 630 -25.19 -0.34 -9.29
CA VAL A 630 -23.97 -1.14 -9.29
C VAL A 630 -24.19 -2.45 -8.51
N ASP A 631 -24.82 -2.40 -7.34
CA ASP A 631 -25.17 -3.61 -6.57
C ASP A 631 -26.10 -4.55 -7.35
N LEU A 632 -27.07 -4.00 -8.08
CA LEU A 632 -27.97 -4.78 -8.95
C LEU A 632 -27.23 -5.48 -10.10
N MET A 633 -26.15 -4.89 -10.62
CA MET A 633 -25.31 -5.56 -11.63
C MET A 633 -24.69 -6.84 -11.09
N GLU A 634 -24.49 -6.93 -9.77
CA GLU A 634 -23.83 -8.05 -9.11
C GLU A 634 -24.81 -9.11 -8.57
N THR A 635 -26.07 -8.74 -8.29
CA THR A 635 -27.01 -9.57 -7.49
C THR A 635 -28.27 -10.04 -8.23
N GLU A 636 -28.99 -9.16 -8.94
CA GLU A 636 -30.39 -9.40 -9.37
C GLU A 636 -30.63 -9.27 -10.90
N GLY A 637 -29.56 -9.11 -11.68
CA GLY A 637 -29.60 -9.21 -13.13
C GLY A 637 -29.40 -7.90 -13.88
N LEU A 638 -28.52 -7.96 -14.88
CA LEU A 638 -27.99 -6.85 -15.68
C LEU A 638 -29.04 -5.95 -16.34
N SER A 639 -30.20 -6.51 -16.72
CA SER A 639 -31.28 -5.75 -17.36
C SER A 639 -31.93 -4.73 -16.42
N ASN A 640 -32.09 -5.07 -15.15
CA ASN A 640 -32.68 -4.16 -14.15
C ASN A 640 -31.73 -3.01 -13.82
N ALA A 641 -30.45 -3.33 -13.64
CA ALA A 641 -29.40 -2.34 -13.43
C ALA A 641 -29.31 -1.35 -14.61
N LEU A 642 -29.24 -1.86 -15.85
CA LEU A 642 -29.15 -1.00 -17.04
C LEU A 642 -30.38 -0.08 -17.19
N ARG A 643 -31.58 -0.58 -16.86
CA ARG A 643 -32.81 0.23 -16.88
C ARG A 643 -32.78 1.34 -15.84
N LEU A 644 -32.30 1.05 -14.63
CA LEU A 644 -32.14 2.04 -13.56
C LEU A 644 -31.11 3.09 -13.96
N LEU A 645 -29.91 2.66 -14.39
CA LEU A 645 -28.82 3.56 -14.81
C LEU A 645 -29.25 4.51 -15.92
N LYS A 646 -29.88 4.01 -17.00
CA LYS A 646 -30.35 4.86 -18.10
C LYS A 646 -31.36 5.91 -17.64
N ARG A 647 -32.31 5.51 -16.78
CA ARG A 647 -33.30 6.43 -16.22
C ARG A 647 -32.61 7.52 -15.42
N VAL A 648 -31.71 7.15 -14.51
CA VAL A 648 -30.98 8.10 -13.67
C VAL A 648 -30.11 9.03 -14.49
N TYR A 649 -29.38 8.51 -15.48
CA TYR A 649 -28.57 9.28 -16.42
C TYR A 649 -29.40 10.32 -17.19
N SER A 650 -30.52 9.91 -17.77
CA SER A 650 -31.41 10.84 -18.48
C SER A 650 -32.00 11.94 -17.58
N GLN A 651 -32.41 11.61 -16.35
CA GLN A 651 -32.98 12.56 -15.40
C GLN A 651 -31.93 13.55 -14.88
N SER A 652 -30.76 13.04 -14.53
CA SER A 652 -29.67 13.86 -14.03
C SER A 652 -29.05 14.73 -15.11
N GLY A 653 -29.07 14.31 -16.39
CA GLY A 653 -28.57 15.11 -17.52
C GLY A 653 -29.39 16.36 -17.83
N LEU A 654 -30.60 16.47 -17.27
CA LEU A 654 -31.41 17.69 -17.32
C LEU A 654 -30.90 18.77 -16.34
N ILE A 655 -30.11 18.37 -15.35
CA ILE A 655 -29.65 19.22 -14.24
C ILE A 655 -28.14 19.40 -14.29
N LEU A 656 -27.40 18.37 -14.68
CA LEU A 656 -25.95 18.30 -14.66
C LEU A 656 -25.39 18.36 -16.08
N ALA A 657 -24.38 19.20 -16.29
CA ALA A 657 -23.62 19.22 -17.54
C ALA A 657 -22.95 17.86 -17.82
N GLU A 658 -22.69 17.54 -19.09
CA GLU A 658 -22.00 16.31 -19.48
C GLU A 658 -20.58 16.19 -18.89
N THR A 659 -19.95 17.32 -18.58
CA THR A 659 -18.65 17.41 -17.92
C THR A 659 -18.71 17.14 -16.41
N HIS A 660 -19.90 17.04 -15.82
CA HIS A 660 -20.04 16.86 -14.38
C HIS A 660 -19.57 15.46 -13.95
N PRO A 661 -18.78 15.32 -12.87
CA PRO A 661 -18.22 14.02 -12.43
C PRO A 661 -19.26 12.90 -12.29
N LEU A 662 -20.40 13.21 -11.66
CA LEU A 662 -21.50 12.24 -11.48
C LEU A 662 -22.13 11.78 -12.81
N GLN A 663 -22.13 12.62 -13.85
CA GLN A 663 -22.53 12.18 -15.20
C GLN A 663 -21.51 11.21 -15.79
N GLY A 664 -20.22 11.49 -15.59
CA GLY A 664 -19.13 10.60 -16.00
C GLY A 664 -19.17 9.24 -15.31
N GLU A 665 -19.46 9.20 -14.01
CA GLU A 665 -19.61 7.97 -13.22
C GLU A 665 -20.81 7.13 -13.70
N LEU A 666 -21.97 7.76 -13.92
CA LEU A 666 -23.14 7.08 -14.48
C LEU A 666 -22.85 6.52 -15.88
N ALA A 667 -22.14 7.29 -16.71
CA ALA A 667 -21.76 6.85 -18.06
C ALA A 667 -20.78 5.67 -18.03
N ASP A 668 -19.79 5.64 -17.13
CA ASP A 668 -18.88 4.50 -16.92
C ASP A 668 -19.66 3.25 -16.46
N ALA A 669 -20.59 3.40 -15.52
CA ALA A 669 -21.44 2.30 -15.05
C ALA A 669 -22.34 1.73 -16.17
N ILE A 670 -22.92 2.60 -17.01
CA ILE A 670 -23.70 2.18 -18.19
C ILE A 670 -22.81 1.46 -19.20
N ALA A 671 -21.60 1.99 -19.46
CA ALA A 671 -20.64 1.38 -20.37
C ALA A 671 -20.26 -0.04 -19.94
N ARG A 672 -19.96 -0.22 -18.65
CA ARG A 672 -19.73 -1.53 -18.04
C ARG A 672 -20.91 -2.47 -18.26
N ALA A 673 -22.13 -2.01 -17.98
CA ALA A 673 -23.32 -2.84 -18.14
C ALA A 673 -23.56 -3.29 -19.60
N TYR A 674 -23.27 -2.44 -20.58
CA TYR A 674 -23.33 -2.80 -21.99
C TYR A 674 -22.21 -3.76 -22.41
N ALA A 675 -21.00 -3.56 -21.91
CA ALA A 675 -19.86 -4.44 -22.16
C ALA A 675 -20.12 -5.87 -21.67
N THR A 676 -20.72 -6.02 -20.48
CA THR A 676 -21.13 -7.32 -19.94
C THR A 676 -22.20 -8.00 -20.82
N ARG A 677 -23.02 -7.24 -21.56
CA ARG A 677 -23.97 -7.78 -22.56
C ARG A 677 -23.33 -8.12 -23.90
N GLY A 678 -22.05 -7.78 -24.12
CA GLY A 678 -21.38 -7.88 -25.40
C GLY A 678 -21.77 -6.78 -26.41
N ASP A 679 -22.42 -5.71 -25.95
CA ASP A 679 -22.80 -4.56 -26.80
C ASP A 679 -21.70 -3.50 -26.77
N TRP A 680 -20.64 -3.74 -27.54
CA TRP A 680 -19.42 -2.94 -27.52
C TRP A 680 -19.61 -1.51 -28.01
N ASN A 681 -20.50 -1.30 -28.98
CA ASN A 681 -20.72 0.02 -29.57
C ASN A 681 -21.40 0.97 -28.58
N ASN A 682 -22.47 0.51 -27.92
CA ASN A 682 -23.11 1.31 -26.88
C ASN A 682 -22.20 1.48 -25.66
N ALA A 683 -21.42 0.45 -25.31
CA ALA A 683 -20.44 0.56 -24.24
C ALA A 683 -19.41 1.65 -24.54
N ALA A 684 -18.81 1.65 -25.73
CA ALA A 684 -17.81 2.64 -26.14
C ALA A 684 -18.39 4.06 -26.16
N SER A 685 -19.59 4.25 -26.72
CA SER A 685 -20.24 5.57 -26.79
C SER A 685 -20.50 6.18 -25.41
N HIS A 686 -20.97 5.37 -24.44
CA HIS A 686 -21.11 5.86 -23.06
C HIS A 686 -19.76 6.13 -22.40
N LEU A 687 -18.75 5.31 -22.66
CA LEU A 687 -17.42 5.52 -22.10
C LEU A 687 -16.74 6.78 -22.67
N GLU A 688 -16.96 7.13 -23.93
CA GLU A 688 -16.51 8.41 -24.52
C GLU A 688 -17.07 9.62 -23.76
N ARG A 689 -18.32 9.56 -23.31
CA ARG A 689 -18.92 10.62 -22.47
C ARG A 689 -18.25 10.69 -21.10
N SER A 690 -17.94 9.53 -20.53
CA SER A 690 -17.17 9.45 -19.29
C SER A 690 -15.76 10.04 -19.44
N VAL A 691 -15.09 9.79 -20.57
CA VAL A 691 -13.77 10.38 -20.90
C VAL A 691 -13.82 11.91 -20.89
N ILE A 692 -14.88 12.52 -21.42
CA ILE A 692 -15.06 13.98 -21.40
C ILE A 692 -15.16 14.51 -19.97
N ALA A 693 -16.00 13.90 -19.13
CA ALA A 693 -16.16 14.30 -17.73
C ALA A 693 -14.85 14.14 -16.94
N ILE A 694 -14.14 13.02 -17.13
CA ILE A 694 -12.85 12.75 -16.47
C ILE A 694 -11.77 13.74 -16.92
N GLY A 695 -11.67 14.03 -18.23
CA GLY A 695 -10.75 15.03 -18.76
C GLY A 695 -11.01 16.42 -18.21
N SER A 696 -12.27 16.82 -18.08
CA SER A 696 -12.65 18.11 -17.47
C SER A 696 -12.33 18.17 -15.98
N GLN A 697 -12.44 17.06 -15.24
CA GLN A 697 -12.24 17.05 -13.79
C GLN A 697 -10.76 16.97 -13.39
N TYR A 698 -9.98 16.11 -14.07
CA TYR A 698 -8.60 15.79 -13.69
C TYR A 698 -7.56 16.40 -14.61
N GLY A 699 -7.95 16.86 -15.80
CA GLY A 699 -7.08 17.40 -16.82
C GLY A 699 -6.61 16.36 -17.84
N GLU A 700 -6.11 16.86 -18.98
CA GLU A 700 -5.73 16.07 -20.15
C GLU A 700 -4.47 15.21 -19.98
N ASP A 701 -3.67 15.51 -18.96
CA ASP A 701 -2.43 14.81 -18.60
C ASP A 701 -2.57 14.00 -17.30
N SER A 702 -3.80 13.59 -16.95
CA SER A 702 -4.07 12.83 -15.73
C SER A 702 -3.99 11.31 -15.92
N ILE A 703 -3.68 10.59 -14.85
CA ILE A 703 -3.71 9.12 -14.84
C ILE A 703 -5.14 8.59 -14.95
N GLU A 704 -6.10 9.31 -14.35
CA GLU A 704 -7.52 8.99 -14.42
C GLU A 704 -8.01 8.96 -15.87
N LEU A 705 -7.65 9.97 -16.67
CA LEU A 705 -7.96 10.00 -18.09
C LEU A 705 -7.25 8.87 -18.84
N GLY A 706 -5.98 8.58 -18.50
CA GLY A 706 -5.23 7.47 -19.08
C GLY A 706 -5.90 6.12 -18.86
N GLN A 707 -6.40 5.86 -17.66
CA GLN A 707 -7.16 4.65 -17.31
C GLN A 707 -8.49 4.56 -18.05
N GLN A 708 -9.22 5.68 -18.14
CA GLN A 708 -10.51 5.70 -18.82
C GLN A 708 -10.37 5.49 -20.34
N LEU A 709 -9.34 6.08 -20.95
CA LEU A 709 -9.00 5.82 -22.35
C LEU A 709 -8.49 4.39 -22.58
N PHE A 710 -7.81 3.78 -21.60
CA PHE A 710 -7.39 2.37 -21.69
C PHE A 710 -8.60 1.43 -21.77
N LYS A 711 -9.62 1.63 -20.90
CA LYS A 711 -10.90 0.91 -21.00
C LYS A 711 -11.57 1.13 -22.37
N LEU A 712 -11.52 2.34 -22.91
CA LEU A 712 -12.08 2.67 -24.23
C LEU A 712 -11.36 1.91 -25.36
N ALA A 713 -10.03 1.83 -25.30
CA ALA A 713 -9.26 1.01 -26.23
C ALA A 713 -9.65 -0.47 -26.16
N GLN A 714 -9.88 -1.02 -24.96
CA GLN A 714 -10.35 -2.40 -24.76
C GLN A 714 -11.74 -2.61 -25.39
N LEU A 715 -12.68 -1.68 -25.16
CA LEU A 715 -14.02 -1.75 -25.75
C LEU A 715 -14.00 -1.73 -27.28
N HIS A 716 -13.25 -0.81 -27.89
CA HIS A 716 -13.12 -0.77 -29.35
C HIS A 716 -12.44 -2.02 -29.91
N PHE A 717 -11.40 -2.53 -29.23
CA PHE A 717 -10.72 -3.76 -29.62
C PHE A 717 -11.66 -4.97 -29.60
N ASN A 718 -12.39 -5.16 -28.50
CA ASN A 718 -13.34 -6.26 -28.35
C ASN A 718 -14.52 -6.16 -29.31
N GLY A 719 -14.95 -4.93 -29.64
CA GLY A 719 -15.97 -4.66 -30.65
C GLY A 719 -15.51 -4.78 -32.10
N GLY A 720 -14.22 -5.08 -32.35
CA GLY A 720 -13.65 -5.13 -33.71
C GLY A 720 -13.53 -3.76 -34.38
N ALA A 721 -13.74 -2.66 -33.65
CA ALA A 721 -13.65 -1.29 -34.15
C ALA A 721 -12.19 -0.85 -34.28
N ARG A 722 -11.51 -1.36 -35.32
CA ARG A 722 -10.07 -1.17 -35.53
C ARG A 722 -9.63 0.30 -35.60
N GLY A 723 -10.33 1.13 -36.37
CA GLY A 723 -10.00 2.55 -36.54
C GLY A 723 -10.04 3.32 -35.20
N PRO A 724 -11.19 3.31 -34.50
CA PRO A 724 -11.30 3.91 -33.17
C PRO A 724 -10.31 3.36 -32.13
N ALA A 725 -10.03 2.05 -32.13
CA ALA A 725 -9.02 1.50 -31.21
C ALA A 725 -7.63 2.08 -31.49
N LEU A 726 -7.20 2.13 -32.76
CA LEU A 726 -5.88 2.64 -33.15
C LEU A 726 -5.74 4.16 -32.94
N SER A 727 -6.83 4.93 -32.93
CA SER A 727 -6.77 6.37 -32.66
C SER A 727 -6.58 6.70 -31.18
N VAL A 728 -7.12 5.87 -30.27
CA VAL A 728 -7.03 6.07 -28.81
C VAL A 728 -5.68 5.60 -28.24
N ILE A 729 -5.13 4.50 -28.76
CA ILE A 729 -3.89 3.86 -28.27
C ILE A 729 -2.71 4.83 -28.04
N PRO A 730 -2.37 5.77 -28.95
CA PRO A 730 -1.23 6.67 -28.74
C PRO A 730 -1.37 7.56 -27.50
N LYS A 731 -2.59 8.08 -27.24
CA LYS A 731 -2.85 8.93 -26.07
C LYS A 731 -2.76 8.12 -24.78
N VAL A 732 -3.35 6.92 -24.76
CA VAL A 732 -3.23 5.98 -23.63
C VAL A 732 -1.77 5.67 -23.33
N ARG A 733 -0.99 5.32 -24.35
CA ARG A 733 0.45 5.02 -24.21
C ARG A 733 1.19 6.20 -23.59
N ARG A 734 0.96 7.42 -24.08
CA ARG A 734 1.60 8.62 -23.53
C ARG A 734 1.30 8.79 -22.03
N LEU A 735 0.03 8.71 -21.64
CA LEU A 735 -0.39 8.93 -20.25
C LEU A 735 0.08 7.82 -19.30
N LEU A 736 -0.01 6.55 -19.72
CA LEU A 736 0.49 5.43 -18.91
C LEU A 736 2.03 5.47 -18.79
N CYS A 737 2.76 5.79 -19.86
CA CYS A 737 4.21 5.99 -19.79
C CYS A 737 4.59 7.14 -18.84
N LEU A 738 3.84 8.25 -18.88
CA LEU A 738 4.04 9.43 -18.03
C LEU A 738 3.94 9.06 -16.53
N HIS A 739 2.86 8.39 -16.14
CA HIS A 739 2.57 8.15 -14.72
C HIS A 739 3.09 6.81 -14.19
N ARG A 740 3.04 5.74 -14.99
CA ARG A 740 3.39 4.37 -14.58
C ARG A 740 4.74 3.90 -15.10
N GLY A 741 5.30 4.60 -16.09
CA GLY A 741 6.54 4.22 -16.76
C GLY A 741 6.35 3.18 -17.86
N PRO A 742 7.40 2.91 -18.66
CA PRO A 742 7.28 2.15 -19.91
C PRO A 742 7.06 0.63 -19.73
N CYS A 743 7.26 0.11 -18.52
CA CYS A 743 7.23 -1.33 -18.25
C CYS A 743 5.94 -1.81 -17.56
N CYS A 744 4.93 -0.95 -17.41
CA CYS A 744 3.69 -1.35 -16.72
C CYS A 744 2.89 -2.38 -17.53
N HIS A 745 2.11 -3.22 -16.85
CA HIS A 745 1.35 -4.31 -17.47
C HIS A 745 0.36 -3.79 -18.52
N GLU A 746 -0.33 -2.69 -18.23
CA GLU A 746 -1.32 -2.10 -19.14
C GLU A 746 -0.69 -1.67 -20.46
N LEU A 747 0.56 -1.20 -20.47
CA LEU A 747 1.28 -0.88 -21.71
C LEU A 747 1.65 -2.13 -22.51
N GLN A 748 1.96 -3.24 -21.85
CA GLN A 748 2.23 -4.52 -22.53
C GLN A 748 0.96 -5.06 -23.18
N GLU A 749 -0.17 -5.01 -22.47
CA GLU A 749 -1.48 -5.37 -22.99
C GLU A 749 -1.87 -4.48 -24.18
N LEU A 750 -1.74 -3.16 -24.03
CA LEU A 750 -2.01 -2.20 -25.09
C LEU A 750 -1.14 -2.47 -26.33
N GLN A 751 0.13 -2.85 -26.15
CA GLN A 751 1.03 -3.21 -27.24
C GLN A 751 0.60 -4.51 -27.92
N ALA A 752 0.13 -5.51 -27.17
CA ALA A 752 -0.40 -6.75 -27.73
C ALA A 752 -1.67 -6.50 -28.55
N MET A 753 -2.60 -5.67 -28.05
CA MET A 753 -3.80 -5.25 -28.76
C MET A 753 -3.44 -4.52 -30.08
N GLU A 754 -2.54 -3.55 -30.02
CA GLU A 754 -2.09 -2.80 -31.19
C GLU A 754 -1.47 -3.72 -32.26
N ASN A 755 -0.61 -4.65 -31.83
CA ASN A 755 0.02 -5.61 -32.73
C ASN A 755 -1.02 -6.53 -33.41
N CYS A 756 -2.05 -6.95 -32.67
CA CYS A 756 -3.15 -7.72 -33.24
C CYS A 756 -3.92 -6.92 -34.30
N LEU A 757 -4.31 -5.68 -33.99
CA LEU A 757 -5.03 -4.80 -34.92
C LEU A 757 -4.22 -4.47 -36.19
N LYS A 758 -2.89 -4.35 -36.09
CA LYS A 758 -2.00 -4.10 -37.23
C LYS A 758 -1.77 -5.34 -38.11
N LYS A 759 -1.85 -6.56 -37.56
CA LYS A 759 -1.66 -7.82 -38.29
C LYS A 759 -2.83 -8.22 -39.18
N ILE A 760 -4.04 -7.69 -38.95
CA ILE A 760 -5.24 -7.92 -39.77
C ILE A 760 -5.17 -7.10 -41.09
N THR A 761 -3.98 -6.93 -41.67
CA THR A 761 -3.76 -6.14 -42.89
C THR A 761 -3.02 -6.93 -43.98
N ILE A 762 -3.05 -8.27 -43.89
CA ILE A 762 -2.52 -9.16 -44.94
C ILE A 762 -3.66 -10.04 -45.43
#